data_AF-A0A959TYD2-F1
#
_entry.id   AF-A0A959TYD2-F1
#
_cell.length_a   1.000
_cell.length_b   1.000
_cell.length_c   1.000
_cell.angle_alpha   90.00
_cell.angle_beta   90.00
_cell.angle_gamma   90.00
#
_symmetry.space_group_name_H-M   'P 1'
#
loop_
_entity.id
_entity.type
_entity.pdbx_description
1 polymer ?
#
loop_
_entity_poly.entity_id
_entity_poly.type
_entity_poly.pdbx_seq_one_letter_code
_entity_poly.pdbx_strand_id
1 'polypeptide(L)'
;MKQGRLYHWILTGILSGICILPAKAQIVGSDVFLQGLFVEVGINQCAAYGSEGGAPAGYHPTESGLGFVADWESDGWDTGTPDYCGDYFVPGSPVEGWQVQVGTDVWTNTDQFCSPDEIPGDITSYEFADGVYTAVWEGDIASENLAITQTTRLPEDKLYFTTEITFCNEGATDLVDVYYNRNVDPDNDQPWSGSFTTVNTIVSQPIEDSVCDALVTSEGQTYGCFLGLGARDYRARVSWGNFSTTAGTPQNVYEGTGGYSSSGTNTNDIANSIAFYIPLIEAGECEIITFAYVLSIDDLEEALDATTAFDLSVNSEVVSSGDTAYYCNPLDSMHLEILGGEDYIWEWSPSTYLDVDTGHIVNFVSPVTQTLIANGVGLCGEVTLEVTLLVDTTVAISDAGDDEPICIGSETTLNGDGGPLDDLYLWVPATGLSDPNIANPVASPTTTTTYTLITTNQYGCPAVDDVTITVNPLPDVDAGPDQEFCVDGVIVLDASGAVDYEWSPAVGLSDPGIADPECTVDENTTYTVTGTDANGCVNTDDVFISVNYLPDVDAIASPYTIDVYLGETSILDVLTGGINFVWSPPTGLSDPNSQNPVVSGIPDTIVYTVTVTDINGCVNTDTVQVNAIGELVVGLPTAFSPNGDGYNDFYAPVLDGSGDLEYFSIYNRWGQLVFESNTATLGWDGMFNGKEAELGSYVVYARARTSLDEQREFSGYFTLVR
;
A
#
# COMPACT_ATOMS: atom_id res chain seq x y z
N MET A 1 -7.27 -7.43 -18.68
CA MET A 1 -7.37 -7.89 -17.27
C MET A 1 -8.32 -9.07 -17.28
N LYS A 2 -7.76 -10.29 -17.35
CA LYS A 2 -8.48 -11.56 -17.32
C LYS A 2 -8.54 -12.01 -15.87
N GLN A 3 -9.63 -11.76 -15.17
CA GLN A 3 -9.97 -12.39 -13.89
C GLN A 3 -11.48 -12.16 -13.67
N GLY A 4 -12.28 -13.18 -13.96
CA GLY A 4 -13.73 -13.11 -13.89
C GLY A 4 -14.40 -14.44 -14.25
N ARG A 5 -13.81 -15.56 -13.83
CA ARG A 5 -14.48 -16.87 -13.79
C ARG A 5 -13.98 -17.64 -12.58
N LEU A 6 -14.53 -17.30 -11.43
CA LEU A 6 -14.52 -18.12 -10.23
C LEU A 6 -15.81 -17.77 -9.48
N TYR A 7 -16.43 -18.75 -8.82
CA TYR A 7 -17.67 -18.65 -8.03
C TYR A 7 -18.99 -19.01 -8.74
N HIS A 8 -19.12 -20.28 -9.16
CA HIS A 8 -20.43 -20.93 -9.17
C HIS A 8 -20.40 -22.41 -8.72
N TRP A 9 -19.62 -22.77 -7.70
CA TRP A 9 -19.68 -24.13 -7.12
C TRP A 9 -19.32 -24.18 -5.64
N ILE A 10 -20.14 -23.60 -4.76
CA ILE A 10 -20.15 -23.99 -3.34
C ILE A 10 -21.58 -23.95 -2.84
N LEU A 11 -22.30 -25.09 -2.85
CA LEU A 11 -23.14 -25.57 -1.74
C LEU A 11 -23.99 -26.79 -2.14
N THR A 12 -23.35 -27.95 -2.34
CA THR A 12 -23.90 -29.26 -1.89
C THR A 12 -22.81 -30.32 -1.96
N GLY A 13 -22.28 -30.75 -0.81
CA GLY A 13 -21.35 -31.88 -0.77
C GLY A 13 -20.50 -31.97 0.49
N ILE A 14 -21.11 -32.08 1.67
CA ILE A 14 -20.38 -32.52 2.87
C ILE A 14 -20.58 -34.02 3.03
N LEU A 15 -19.45 -34.74 3.14
CA LEU A 15 -19.21 -36.16 3.48
C LEU A 15 -19.23 -37.19 2.34
N SER A 16 -18.10 -37.32 1.64
CA SER A 16 -17.50 -38.61 1.30
C SER A 16 -16.00 -38.43 1.05
N GLY A 17 -15.20 -39.44 1.40
CA GLY A 17 -13.74 -39.36 1.46
C GLY A 17 -13.09 -38.97 0.13
N ILE A 18 -12.03 -38.15 0.24
CA ILE A 18 -11.13 -37.80 -0.84
C ILE A 18 -10.43 -39.09 -1.31
N CYS A 19 -11.02 -39.74 -2.30
CA CYS A 19 -10.28 -40.49 -3.30
C CYS A 19 -9.95 -39.45 -4.38
N ILE A 20 -8.67 -39.11 -4.54
CA ILE A 20 -8.24 -38.28 -5.67
C ILE A 20 -8.42 -39.17 -6.89
N LEU A 21 -9.55 -39.02 -7.60
CA LEU A 21 -9.72 -39.61 -8.93
C LEU A 21 -8.63 -39.00 -9.83
N PRO A 22 -7.91 -39.79 -10.64
CA PRO A 22 -7.00 -39.24 -11.64
C PRO A 22 -7.79 -38.31 -12.59
N ALA A 23 -7.13 -37.26 -13.06
CA ALA A 23 -7.75 -36.29 -13.97
C ALA A 23 -8.17 -37.00 -15.27
N LYS A 24 -9.48 -36.91 -15.57
CA LYS A 24 -10.11 -37.48 -16.78
C LYS A 24 -9.86 -36.67 -18.06
N ALA A 25 -9.19 -35.52 -17.95
CA ALA A 25 -8.56 -34.83 -19.07
C ALA A 25 -7.24 -34.20 -18.58
N GLN A 26 -6.18 -34.27 -19.37
CA GLN A 26 -4.86 -33.77 -18.96
C GLN A 26 -3.89 -33.59 -20.13
N ILE A 27 -2.97 -32.64 -19.99
CA ILE A 27 -1.78 -32.51 -20.86
C ILE A 27 -0.62 -33.29 -20.22
N VAL A 28 0.04 -34.15 -21.01
CA VAL A 28 1.28 -34.83 -20.62
C VAL A 28 2.32 -34.61 -21.69
N GLY A 29 3.37 -33.84 -21.35
CA GLY A 29 4.32 -33.39 -22.34
C GLY A 29 3.67 -32.35 -23.27
N SER A 30 3.68 -32.62 -24.56
CA SER A 30 3.06 -31.83 -25.61
C SER A 30 1.79 -32.46 -26.18
N ASP A 31 1.30 -33.54 -25.55
CA ASP A 31 0.09 -34.25 -25.94
C ASP A 31 -1.04 -33.99 -24.94
N VAL A 32 -2.29 -34.05 -25.39
CA VAL A 32 -3.48 -33.98 -24.52
C VAL A 32 -4.28 -35.27 -24.60
N PHE A 33 -4.81 -35.68 -23.46
CA PHE A 33 -5.56 -36.91 -23.27
C PHE A 33 -6.93 -36.58 -22.70
N LEU A 34 -7.99 -37.13 -23.30
CA LEU A 34 -9.38 -37.02 -22.87
C LEU A 34 -9.91 -38.43 -22.56
N GLN A 35 -10.56 -38.62 -21.42
CA GLN A 35 -11.11 -39.89 -20.96
C GLN A 35 -12.57 -39.71 -20.53
N GLY A 36 -13.47 -40.15 -21.40
CA GLY A 36 -14.87 -40.38 -21.08
C GLY A 36 -15.06 -41.70 -20.31
N LEU A 37 -16.32 -42.08 -20.11
CA LEU A 37 -16.69 -43.38 -19.53
C LEU A 37 -16.41 -44.51 -20.50
N PHE A 38 -16.62 -44.28 -21.80
CA PHE A 38 -16.56 -45.31 -22.82
C PHE A 38 -15.57 -45.02 -23.94
N VAL A 39 -15.02 -43.82 -24.03
CA VAL A 39 -14.07 -43.41 -25.08
C VAL A 39 -12.87 -42.73 -24.45
N GLU A 40 -11.69 -43.00 -24.99
CA GLU A 40 -10.46 -42.31 -24.65
C GLU A 40 -9.81 -41.78 -25.92
N VAL A 41 -9.29 -40.56 -25.88
CA VAL A 41 -8.69 -39.87 -27.03
C VAL A 41 -7.33 -39.29 -26.62
N GLY A 42 -6.31 -39.50 -27.45
CA GLY A 42 -5.00 -38.87 -27.35
C GLY A 42 -4.72 -38.03 -28.59
N ILE A 43 -4.28 -36.79 -28.36
CA ILE A 43 -4.05 -35.80 -29.41
C ILE A 43 -2.62 -35.30 -29.25
N ASN A 44 -1.85 -35.32 -30.33
CA ASN A 44 -0.49 -34.81 -30.31
C ASN A 44 -0.42 -33.28 -30.45
N GLN A 45 0.79 -32.74 -30.29
CA GLN A 45 1.07 -31.31 -30.41
C GLN A 45 0.68 -30.68 -31.76
N CYS A 46 0.48 -31.49 -32.80
CA CYS A 46 0.12 -31.06 -34.15
C CYS A 46 -1.38 -31.24 -34.46
N ALA A 47 -2.22 -31.44 -33.43
CA ALA A 47 -3.67 -31.68 -33.53
C ALA A 47 -4.07 -32.95 -34.32
N ALA A 48 -3.13 -33.88 -34.50
CA ALA A 48 -3.42 -35.22 -35.03
C ALA A 48 -3.83 -36.17 -33.89
N TYR A 49 -4.72 -37.11 -34.18
CA TYR A 49 -5.10 -38.15 -33.22
C TYR A 49 -4.02 -39.23 -33.22
N GLY A 50 -3.38 -39.43 -32.08
CA GLY A 50 -2.19 -40.27 -31.96
C GLY A 50 -1.08 -39.55 -31.19
N SER A 51 -1.08 -39.69 -29.87
CA SER A 51 -0.06 -39.11 -28.98
C SER A 51 1.33 -39.69 -29.26
N GLU A 52 2.36 -38.85 -29.17
CA GLU A 52 3.75 -39.30 -29.33
C GLU A 52 4.20 -40.16 -28.13
N GLY A 53 3.71 -39.83 -26.93
CA GLY A 53 3.96 -40.55 -25.68
C GLY A 53 2.88 -41.58 -25.34
N GLY A 54 3.23 -42.53 -24.46
CA GLY A 54 2.25 -43.47 -23.90
C GLY A 54 1.21 -42.78 -23.03
N ALA A 55 -0.01 -43.30 -23.04
CA ALA A 55 -1.12 -42.71 -22.31
C ALA A 55 -0.88 -42.69 -20.78
N PRO A 56 -1.44 -41.72 -20.04
CA PRO A 56 -1.32 -41.64 -18.59
C PRO A 56 -1.89 -42.87 -17.87
N ALA A 57 -1.50 -43.06 -16.60
CA ALA A 57 -2.04 -44.15 -15.80
C ALA A 57 -3.58 -44.04 -15.70
N GLY A 58 -4.28 -45.11 -16.10
CA GLY A 58 -5.74 -45.18 -16.13
C GLY A 58 -6.34 -45.17 -17.53
N TYR A 59 -5.56 -44.89 -18.57
CA TYR A 59 -5.95 -44.93 -19.99
C TYR A 59 -5.57 -46.27 -20.64
N HIS A 60 -6.01 -46.50 -21.87
CA HIS A 60 -5.87 -47.72 -22.66
C HIS A 60 -5.55 -47.39 -24.12
N PRO A 61 -4.53 -48.03 -24.74
CA PRO A 61 -3.44 -48.77 -24.10
C PRO A 61 -2.42 -47.82 -23.43
N THR A 62 -1.73 -48.28 -22.39
CA THR A 62 -0.76 -47.45 -21.63
C THR A 62 0.68 -47.46 -22.17
N GLU A 63 1.04 -48.44 -23.00
CA GLU A 63 2.44 -48.70 -23.36
C GLU A 63 2.88 -48.08 -24.71
N SER A 64 1.94 -47.63 -25.54
CA SER A 64 2.15 -46.99 -26.84
C SER A 64 1.33 -45.70 -26.96
N GLY A 65 1.59 -44.89 -27.99
CA GLY A 65 0.74 -43.74 -28.31
C GLY A 65 -0.74 -44.11 -28.33
N LEU A 66 -1.57 -43.18 -27.89
CA LEU A 66 -3.03 -43.28 -27.90
C LEU A 66 -3.58 -42.31 -28.94
N GLY A 67 -4.43 -42.77 -29.84
CA GLY A 67 -5.25 -41.85 -30.63
C GLY A 67 -6.70 -41.95 -30.22
N PHE A 68 -7.41 -43.06 -30.44
CA PHE A 68 -8.72 -43.23 -29.82
C PHE A 68 -9.15 -44.68 -29.65
N VAL A 69 -9.71 -45.01 -28.50
CA VAL A 69 -10.28 -46.33 -28.20
C VAL A 69 -11.64 -46.19 -27.54
N ALA A 70 -12.45 -47.25 -27.61
CA ALA A 70 -13.76 -47.32 -27.00
C ALA A 70 -14.08 -48.68 -26.37
N ASP A 71 -14.63 -48.64 -25.16
CA ASP A 71 -15.44 -49.69 -24.57
C ASP A 71 -16.83 -49.69 -25.24
N TRP A 72 -16.86 -50.24 -26.45
CA TRP A 72 -18.01 -50.16 -27.36
C TRP A 72 -19.25 -50.94 -26.87
N GLU A 73 -19.09 -51.94 -26.00
CA GLU A 73 -20.21 -52.66 -25.36
C GLU A 73 -20.68 -51.97 -24.07
N SER A 74 -19.93 -50.96 -23.59
CA SER A 74 -20.19 -50.25 -22.34
C SER A 74 -20.28 -51.18 -21.13
N ASP A 75 -19.48 -52.25 -21.11
CA ASP A 75 -19.47 -53.29 -20.07
C ASP A 75 -18.24 -53.20 -19.14
N GLY A 76 -17.36 -52.23 -19.41
CA GLY A 76 -16.17 -51.85 -18.67
C GLY A 76 -14.90 -52.25 -19.40
N TRP A 77 -13.96 -51.30 -19.56
CA TRP A 77 -12.65 -51.39 -20.25
C TRP A 77 -11.79 -52.66 -20.13
N ASP A 78 -12.03 -53.53 -19.16
CA ASP A 78 -11.32 -54.81 -18.95
C ASP A 78 -12.24 -56.04 -19.15
N THR A 79 -13.36 -55.86 -19.87
CA THR A 79 -14.42 -56.83 -20.09
C THR A 79 -14.68 -56.97 -21.59
N GLY A 80 -15.04 -58.16 -22.05
CA GLY A 80 -15.30 -58.42 -23.48
C GLY A 80 -14.17 -59.14 -24.21
N THR A 81 -14.28 -59.23 -25.53
CA THR A 81 -13.19 -59.67 -26.43
C THR A 81 -13.47 -59.09 -27.82
N PRO A 82 -12.76 -58.02 -28.24
CA PRO A 82 -11.66 -57.36 -27.54
C PRO A 82 -12.21 -56.53 -26.37
N ASP A 83 -11.33 -56.20 -25.41
CA ASP A 83 -11.71 -55.40 -24.23
C ASP A 83 -12.11 -53.96 -24.62
N TYR A 84 -11.59 -53.48 -25.76
CA TYR A 84 -11.95 -52.21 -26.38
C TYR A 84 -11.70 -52.28 -27.90
N CYS A 85 -12.45 -51.48 -28.65
CA CYS A 85 -12.30 -51.26 -30.08
C CYS A 85 -11.65 -49.89 -30.34
N GLY A 86 -11.17 -49.65 -31.56
CA GLY A 86 -10.58 -48.35 -31.93
C GLY A 86 -9.19 -48.51 -32.49
N ASP A 87 -8.51 -47.38 -32.66
CA ASP A 87 -7.24 -47.33 -33.37
C ASP A 87 -6.04 -47.19 -32.40
N TYR A 88 -5.12 -48.16 -32.49
CA TYR A 88 -3.92 -48.28 -31.66
C TYR A 88 -2.74 -47.65 -32.39
N PHE A 89 -2.39 -46.42 -32.05
CA PHE A 89 -1.29 -45.70 -32.68
C PHE A 89 0.07 -46.25 -32.19
N VAL A 90 0.51 -47.34 -32.80
CA VAL A 90 1.87 -47.85 -32.66
C VAL A 90 2.81 -46.95 -33.48
N PRO A 91 4.01 -46.60 -32.98
CA PRO A 91 5.01 -45.98 -33.83
C PRO A 91 5.33 -46.84 -35.08
N GLY A 92 4.80 -46.45 -36.23
CA GLY A 92 5.10 -47.03 -37.55
C GLY A 92 3.95 -47.60 -38.39
N SER A 93 2.69 -47.57 -37.93
CA SER A 93 1.43 -47.83 -38.68
C SER A 93 0.33 -47.88 -37.61
N PRO A 94 -0.69 -47.00 -37.62
CA PRO A 94 -1.41 -46.42 -38.76
C PRO A 94 -1.02 -44.97 -39.10
N VAL A 95 -1.74 -44.34 -40.05
CA VAL A 95 -1.54 -42.93 -40.49
C VAL A 95 -2.80 -42.12 -40.25
N GLU A 96 -2.73 -41.22 -39.29
CA GLU A 96 -3.72 -40.18 -39.05
C GLU A 96 -3.14 -38.80 -39.34
N GLY A 97 -3.96 -37.89 -39.86
CA GLY A 97 -3.55 -36.52 -39.99
C GLY A 97 -4.53 -35.67 -40.75
N TRP A 98 -4.17 -34.41 -40.92
CA TRP A 98 -5.01 -33.42 -41.55
C TRP A 98 -4.22 -32.50 -42.46
N GLN A 99 -4.94 -31.88 -43.37
CA GLN A 99 -4.38 -30.99 -44.37
C GLN A 99 -5.29 -29.78 -44.58
N VAL A 100 -4.66 -28.64 -44.86
CA VAL A 100 -5.34 -27.44 -45.36
C VAL A 100 -4.76 -27.13 -46.73
N GLN A 101 -5.64 -26.81 -47.68
CA GLN A 101 -5.27 -26.32 -49.00
C GLN A 101 -5.90 -24.96 -49.22
N VAL A 102 -5.10 -23.98 -49.63
CA VAL A 102 -5.55 -22.65 -50.06
C VAL A 102 -5.08 -22.44 -51.48
N GLY A 103 -6.02 -22.39 -52.43
CA GLY A 103 -5.68 -22.40 -53.85
C GLY A 103 -4.90 -23.66 -54.24
N THR A 104 -3.60 -23.53 -54.51
CA THR A 104 -2.72 -24.66 -54.88
C THR A 104 -1.75 -25.12 -53.79
N ASP A 105 -1.61 -24.34 -52.73
CA ASP A 105 -0.65 -24.60 -51.66
C ASP A 105 -1.31 -25.51 -50.61
N VAL A 106 -0.54 -26.45 -50.07
CA VAL A 106 -1.02 -27.49 -49.14
C VAL A 106 -0.08 -27.57 -47.95
N TRP A 107 -0.67 -27.53 -46.75
CA TRP A 107 0.01 -27.73 -45.48
C TRP A 107 -0.51 -29.01 -44.83
N THR A 108 0.33 -29.71 -44.06
CA THR A 108 0.00 -31.06 -43.59
C THR A 108 0.55 -31.35 -42.20
N ASN A 109 -0.32 -31.85 -41.32
CA ASN A 109 0.03 -32.34 -39.99
C ASN A 109 -0.31 -33.84 -39.89
N THR A 110 0.51 -34.60 -39.16
CA THR A 110 0.37 -36.06 -39.05
C THR A 110 0.63 -36.55 -37.62
N ASP A 111 0.15 -37.75 -37.31
CA ASP A 111 0.34 -38.48 -36.06
C ASP A 111 1.77 -39.00 -35.83
N GLN A 112 2.49 -39.37 -36.90
CA GLN A 112 3.80 -40.03 -36.78
C GLN A 112 4.93 -39.08 -36.37
N PHE A 113 4.96 -37.88 -36.95
CA PHE A 113 5.86 -36.78 -36.57
C PHE A 113 5.29 -35.46 -37.11
N CYS A 114 5.37 -34.42 -36.28
CA CYS A 114 5.27 -33.02 -36.68
C CYS A 114 6.29 -32.73 -37.81
N SER A 115 5.77 -32.51 -39.03
CA SER A 115 6.52 -32.50 -40.30
C SER A 115 7.22 -31.15 -40.53
N PRO A 116 8.32 -31.05 -41.31
CA PRO A 116 8.90 -29.75 -41.68
C PRO A 116 7.96 -28.80 -42.45
N ASP A 117 6.89 -29.32 -43.05
CA ASP A 117 5.84 -28.58 -43.77
C ASP A 117 4.53 -28.50 -42.94
N GLU A 118 4.63 -28.59 -41.61
CA GLU A 118 3.51 -28.50 -40.68
C GLU A 118 2.89 -27.11 -40.61
N ILE A 119 1.63 -27.09 -40.18
CA ILE A 119 0.93 -25.92 -39.67
C ILE A 119 1.37 -25.76 -38.21
N PRO A 120 2.13 -24.71 -37.88
CA PRO A 120 2.58 -24.46 -36.51
C PRO A 120 1.38 -24.19 -35.59
N GLY A 121 1.46 -24.71 -34.37
CA GLY A 121 0.48 -24.47 -33.31
C GLY A 121 0.77 -25.31 -32.08
N ASP A 122 -0.02 -25.11 -31.04
CA ASP A 122 0.13 -25.79 -29.75
C ASP A 122 -1.25 -26.10 -29.14
N ILE A 123 -1.30 -27.11 -28.28
CA ILE A 123 -2.46 -27.33 -27.40
C ILE A 123 -2.48 -26.22 -26.35
N THR A 124 -3.55 -25.44 -26.30
CA THR A 124 -3.65 -24.24 -25.46
C THR A 124 -4.51 -24.44 -24.22
N SER A 125 -5.48 -25.34 -24.27
CA SER A 125 -6.34 -25.63 -23.12
C SER A 125 -6.96 -27.03 -23.16
N TYR A 126 -7.42 -27.47 -21.98
CA TYR A 126 -8.37 -28.55 -21.84
C TYR A 126 -9.32 -28.22 -20.68
N GLU A 127 -10.56 -28.69 -20.76
CA GLU A 127 -11.56 -28.47 -19.71
C GLU A 127 -12.56 -29.62 -19.60
N PHE A 128 -13.27 -29.65 -18.47
CA PHE A 128 -14.47 -30.47 -18.29
C PHE A 128 -15.59 -29.57 -17.78
N ALA A 129 -16.60 -29.38 -18.61
CA ALA A 129 -17.77 -28.58 -18.30
C ALA A 129 -19.02 -29.27 -18.86
N ASP A 130 -20.11 -29.24 -18.11
CA ASP A 130 -21.43 -29.75 -18.54
C ASP A 130 -21.43 -31.18 -19.10
N GLY A 131 -20.57 -32.05 -18.55
CA GLY A 131 -20.46 -33.45 -18.97
C GLY A 131 -19.64 -33.67 -20.24
N VAL A 132 -18.90 -32.67 -20.73
CA VAL A 132 -18.07 -32.76 -21.93
C VAL A 132 -16.61 -32.45 -21.60
N TYR A 133 -15.70 -33.32 -22.04
CA TYR A 133 -14.26 -33.08 -22.04
C TYR A 133 -13.87 -32.35 -23.33
N THR A 134 -13.19 -31.23 -23.21
CA THR A 134 -12.77 -30.41 -24.35
C THR A 134 -11.26 -30.27 -24.38
N ALA A 135 -10.66 -30.34 -25.56
CA ALA A 135 -9.28 -29.93 -25.83
C ALA A 135 -9.24 -28.90 -26.95
N VAL A 136 -8.41 -27.87 -26.81
CA VAL A 136 -8.24 -26.81 -27.80
C VAL A 136 -6.79 -26.78 -28.28
N TRP A 137 -6.62 -26.79 -29.59
CA TRP A 137 -5.37 -26.51 -30.29
C TRP A 137 -5.50 -25.24 -31.10
N GLU A 138 -4.49 -24.38 -31.05
CA GLU A 138 -4.44 -23.12 -31.82
C GLU A 138 -3.16 -23.08 -32.64
N GLY A 139 -3.29 -22.72 -33.92
CA GLY A 139 -2.19 -22.56 -34.84
C GLY A 139 -2.51 -21.60 -35.97
N ASP A 140 -1.55 -21.38 -36.87
CA ASP A 140 -1.72 -20.44 -37.97
C ASP A 140 -0.92 -20.81 -39.22
N ILE A 141 -1.45 -20.42 -40.38
CA ILE A 141 -0.73 -20.41 -41.65
C ILE A 141 -0.36 -18.96 -41.96
N ALA A 142 0.74 -18.49 -41.35
CA ALA A 142 1.22 -17.11 -41.48
C ALA A 142 1.35 -16.60 -42.93
N SER A 143 1.64 -17.48 -43.90
CA SER A 143 1.75 -17.09 -45.31
C SER A 143 0.41 -16.67 -45.93
N GLU A 144 -0.70 -17.20 -45.40
CA GLU A 144 -2.06 -16.91 -45.85
C GLU A 144 -2.80 -15.93 -44.91
N ASN A 145 -2.22 -15.59 -43.75
CA ASN A 145 -2.91 -14.89 -42.65
C ASN A 145 -4.18 -15.63 -42.19
N LEU A 146 -4.08 -16.96 -42.10
CA LEU A 146 -5.17 -17.83 -41.70
C LEU A 146 -4.89 -18.41 -40.32
N ALA A 147 -5.63 -17.97 -39.31
CA ALA A 147 -5.61 -18.57 -37.99
C ALA A 147 -6.54 -19.79 -37.97
N ILE A 148 -6.12 -20.86 -37.29
CA ILE A 148 -6.82 -22.14 -37.22
C ILE A 148 -6.94 -22.59 -35.77
N THR A 149 -8.17 -22.85 -35.34
CA THR A 149 -8.45 -23.45 -34.03
C THR A 149 -9.10 -24.81 -34.24
N GLN A 150 -8.59 -25.86 -33.57
CA GLN A 150 -9.25 -27.15 -33.49
C GLN A 150 -9.77 -27.39 -32.08
N THR A 151 -11.06 -27.69 -31.95
CA THR A 151 -11.70 -27.99 -30.68
C THR A 151 -12.26 -29.41 -30.71
N THR A 152 -11.63 -30.32 -29.98
CA THR A 152 -12.11 -31.70 -29.81
C THR A 152 -13.01 -31.78 -28.59
N ARG A 153 -14.24 -32.27 -28.75
CA ARG A 153 -15.23 -32.43 -27.68
C ARG A 153 -15.61 -33.90 -27.52
N LEU A 154 -15.43 -34.42 -26.32
CA LEU A 154 -15.75 -35.79 -25.93
C LEU A 154 -16.81 -35.76 -24.80
N PRO A 155 -18.10 -36.03 -25.11
CA PRO A 155 -19.12 -36.22 -24.09
C PRO A 155 -18.77 -37.40 -23.16
N GLU A 156 -18.96 -37.23 -21.85
CA GLU A 156 -18.51 -38.20 -20.83
C GLU A 156 -19.17 -39.56 -20.98
N ASP A 157 -20.42 -39.65 -21.44
CA ASP A 157 -21.21 -40.88 -21.48
C ASP A 157 -21.57 -41.36 -22.90
N LYS A 158 -20.81 -40.93 -23.90
CA LYS A 158 -21.05 -41.26 -25.31
C LYS A 158 -19.92 -42.04 -25.96
N LEU A 159 -20.25 -42.72 -27.05
CA LEU A 159 -19.36 -43.49 -27.91
C LEU A 159 -18.97 -42.71 -29.18
N TYR A 160 -18.94 -41.38 -29.10
CA TYR A 160 -18.47 -40.52 -30.18
C TYR A 160 -17.73 -39.31 -29.60
N PHE A 161 -16.95 -38.65 -30.44
CA PHE A 161 -16.39 -37.32 -30.17
C PHE A 161 -16.42 -36.48 -31.44
N THR A 162 -16.48 -35.17 -31.29
CA THR A 162 -16.49 -34.22 -32.42
C THR A 162 -15.21 -33.42 -32.47
N THR A 163 -14.86 -32.98 -33.68
CA THR A 163 -13.78 -32.04 -33.94
C THR A 163 -14.36 -30.87 -34.73
N GLU A 164 -14.30 -29.69 -34.13
CA GLU A 164 -14.65 -28.42 -34.75
C GLU A 164 -13.36 -27.74 -35.22
N ILE A 165 -13.36 -27.22 -36.44
CA ILE A 165 -12.26 -26.47 -37.02
C ILE A 165 -12.77 -25.07 -37.33
N THR A 166 -12.16 -24.06 -36.71
CA THR A 166 -12.42 -22.65 -37.00
C THR A 166 -11.29 -22.09 -37.86
N PHE A 167 -11.65 -21.48 -38.99
CA PHE A 167 -10.74 -20.82 -39.93
C PHE A 167 -11.01 -19.32 -39.90
N CYS A 168 -10.09 -18.52 -39.35
CA CYS A 168 -10.23 -17.07 -39.30
C CYS A 168 -9.26 -16.38 -40.26
N ASN A 169 -9.80 -15.64 -41.23
CA ASN A 169 -9.00 -14.84 -42.16
C ASN A 169 -8.60 -13.51 -41.49
N GLU A 170 -7.41 -13.45 -40.92
CA GLU A 170 -6.84 -12.25 -40.30
C GLU A 170 -6.26 -11.26 -41.33
N GLY A 171 -6.31 -11.63 -42.62
CA GLY A 171 -5.83 -10.85 -43.74
C GLY A 171 -6.75 -9.69 -44.13
N ALA A 172 -6.25 -8.84 -45.03
CA ALA A 172 -7.01 -7.74 -45.61
C ALA A 172 -7.68 -8.09 -46.94
N THR A 173 -7.62 -9.36 -47.36
CA THR A 173 -8.15 -9.86 -48.63
C THR A 173 -8.83 -11.19 -48.42
N ASP A 174 -9.88 -11.46 -49.18
CA ASP A 174 -10.62 -12.71 -49.10
C ASP A 174 -9.76 -13.91 -49.47
N LEU A 175 -9.95 -15.03 -48.76
CA LEU A 175 -9.41 -16.33 -49.13
C LEU A 175 -10.45 -17.08 -49.93
N VAL A 176 -10.04 -17.68 -51.04
CA VAL A 176 -10.92 -18.45 -51.94
C VAL A 176 -10.38 -19.86 -52.14
N ASP A 177 -11.28 -20.78 -52.41
CA ASP A 177 -10.97 -22.19 -52.65
C ASP A 177 -10.14 -22.82 -51.52
N VAL A 178 -10.67 -22.72 -50.29
CA VAL A 178 -10.08 -23.34 -49.11
C VAL A 178 -10.65 -24.75 -48.96
N TYR A 179 -9.77 -25.73 -48.78
CA TYR A 179 -10.16 -27.10 -48.50
C TYR A 179 -9.50 -27.59 -47.21
N TYR A 180 -10.27 -28.31 -46.40
CA TYR A 180 -9.77 -29.07 -45.27
C TYR A 180 -9.92 -30.57 -45.56
N ASN A 181 -9.00 -31.38 -45.06
CA ASN A 181 -9.10 -32.84 -45.11
C ASN A 181 -8.59 -33.44 -43.80
N ARG A 182 -9.30 -34.45 -43.29
CA ARG A 182 -8.86 -35.34 -42.21
C ARG A 182 -8.81 -36.77 -42.75
N ASN A 183 -7.70 -37.45 -42.51
CA ASN A 183 -7.46 -38.83 -42.91
C ASN A 183 -7.28 -39.70 -41.67
N VAL A 184 -7.91 -40.88 -41.68
CA VAL A 184 -7.74 -41.90 -40.65
C VAL A 184 -7.60 -43.26 -41.33
N ASP A 185 -6.68 -44.06 -40.83
CA ASP A 185 -6.63 -45.47 -41.17
C ASP A 185 -7.54 -46.23 -40.18
N PRO A 186 -8.69 -46.75 -40.64
CA PRO A 186 -9.65 -47.40 -39.76
C PRO A 186 -9.15 -48.80 -39.44
N ASP A 187 -8.21 -48.91 -38.50
CA ASP A 187 -7.61 -50.16 -38.04
C ASP A 187 -8.33 -50.77 -36.82
N ASN A 188 -9.63 -50.49 -36.74
CA ASN A 188 -10.46 -50.52 -35.54
C ASN A 188 -10.65 -51.88 -34.82
N ASP A 189 -10.04 -52.95 -35.33
CA ASP A 189 -10.31 -54.35 -34.97
C ASP A 189 -9.03 -55.18 -34.81
N GLN A 190 -7.86 -54.52 -34.77
CA GLN A 190 -6.58 -55.18 -34.93
C GLN A 190 -5.77 -55.27 -33.62
N PRO A 191 -5.31 -56.48 -33.23
CA PRO A 191 -4.20 -56.61 -32.29
C PRO A 191 -2.88 -56.24 -32.98
N TRP A 192 -1.89 -55.78 -32.21
CA TRP A 192 -0.54 -55.29 -32.58
C TRP A 192 0.24 -55.98 -33.74
N SER A 193 -0.15 -57.17 -34.21
CA SER A 193 0.56 -57.93 -35.26
C SER A 193 -0.36 -58.56 -36.32
N GLY A 194 -1.52 -57.95 -36.56
CA GLY A 194 -2.62 -58.45 -37.38
C GLY A 194 -2.60 -58.11 -38.87
N SER A 195 -3.77 -58.29 -39.51
CA SER A 195 -4.05 -58.01 -40.92
C SER A 195 -5.11 -56.91 -40.97
N PHE A 196 -4.70 -55.73 -41.40
CA PHE A 196 -5.36 -54.42 -41.32
C PHE A 196 -6.56 -54.23 -42.28
N THR A 197 -7.24 -55.31 -42.67
CA THR A 197 -8.35 -55.22 -43.62
C THR A 197 -9.64 -54.86 -42.91
N THR A 198 -10.19 -53.69 -43.23
CA THR A 198 -11.52 -53.23 -42.76
C THR A 198 -12.49 -53.07 -43.91
N VAL A 199 -13.79 -53.22 -43.59
CA VAL A 199 -14.87 -53.03 -44.57
C VAL A 199 -15.28 -51.56 -44.54
N ASN A 200 -14.74 -50.79 -45.48
CA ASN A 200 -14.98 -49.36 -45.61
C ASN A 200 -16.12 -49.10 -46.58
N THR A 201 -17.20 -48.48 -46.13
CA THR A 201 -18.40 -48.18 -46.94
C THR A 201 -18.76 -46.72 -46.82
N ILE A 202 -18.84 -46.03 -47.95
CA ILE A 202 -19.45 -44.70 -48.01
C ILE A 202 -20.97 -44.90 -47.97
N VAL A 203 -21.56 -44.55 -46.82
CA VAL A 203 -22.99 -44.74 -46.51
C VAL A 203 -23.82 -43.61 -47.09
N SER A 204 -23.35 -42.38 -46.90
CA SER A 204 -23.97 -41.17 -47.43
C SER A 204 -22.90 -40.19 -47.89
N GLN A 205 -23.30 -39.36 -48.85
CA GLN A 205 -22.47 -38.34 -49.47
C GLN A 205 -23.40 -37.20 -49.86
N PRO A 206 -23.08 -35.93 -49.55
CA PRO A 206 -23.91 -34.84 -50.00
C PRO A 206 -23.91 -34.74 -51.53
N ILE A 207 -25.10 -34.65 -52.10
CA ILE A 207 -25.37 -34.43 -53.53
C ILE A 207 -26.26 -33.18 -53.59
N GLU A 208 -26.10 -32.37 -54.63
CA GLU A 208 -26.85 -31.11 -54.82
C GLU A 208 -28.33 -31.24 -54.36
N ASP A 209 -28.67 -30.41 -53.35
CA ASP A 209 -29.99 -30.01 -52.88
C ASP A 209 -30.84 -30.92 -51.96
N SER A 210 -30.38 -32.06 -51.41
CA SER A 210 -31.23 -32.78 -50.43
C SER A 210 -30.59 -33.73 -49.40
N VAL A 211 -29.28 -33.96 -49.42
CA VAL A 211 -28.59 -34.82 -48.44
C VAL A 211 -27.39 -34.05 -47.92
N CYS A 212 -27.28 -33.90 -46.60
CA CYS A 212 -26.15 -33.22 -45.96
C CYS A 212 -25.19 -34.16 -45.22
N ASP A 213 -25.56 -35.42 -45.02
CA ASP A 213 -24.68 -36.35 -44.35
C ASP A 213 -23.59 -36.82 -45.32
N ALA A 214 -22.34 -36.53 -44.98
CA ALA A 214 -21.16 -37.19 -45.49
C ALA A 214 -20.74 -38.22 -44.45
N LEU A 215 -20.83 -39.51 -44.78
CA LEU A 215 -20.53 -40.59 -43.82
C LEU A 215 -19.82 -41.75 -44.51
N VAL A 216 -18.63 -42.07 -44.01
CA VAL A 216 -17.94 -43.31 -44.30
C VAL A 216 -17.87 -44.13 -43.01
N THR A 217 -18.23 -45.40 -43.10
CA THR A 217 -18.19 -46.35 -41.97
C THR A 217 -17.20 -47.46 -42.25
N SER A 218 -16.57 -47.93 -41.20
CA SER A 218 -15.56 -48.98 -41.22
C SER A 218 -15.97 -50.05 -40.23
N GLU A 219 -15.99 -51.30 -40.67
CA GLU A 219 -16.30 -52.44 -39.81
C GLU A 219 -15.14 -53.44 -39.82
N GLY A 220 -14.68 -53.76 -38.61
CA GLY A 220 -13.73 -54.81 -38.34
C GLY A 220 -14.24 -56.20 -38.72
N GLN A 221 -13.40 -57.04 -39.33
CA GLN A 221 -13.82 -58.37 -39.80
C GLN A 221 -13.75 -59.48 -38.74
N THR A 222 -13.04 -59.25 -37.64
CA THR A 222 -12.78 -60.17 -36.54
C THR A 222 -13.82 -60.02 -35.44
N TYR A 223 -14.00 -58.80 -34.91
CA TYR A 223 -14.87 -58.54 -33.77
C TYR A 223 -16.03 -57.59 -34.08
N GLY A 224 -16.05 -56.99 -35.27
CA GLY A 224 -17.14 -56.09 -35.68
C GLY A 224 -17.02 -54.69 -35.10
N CYS A 225 -15.83 -54.29 -34.66
CA CYS A 225 -15.57 -52.93 -34.20
C CYS A 225 -16.01 -51.91 -35.27
N PHE A 226 -16.79 -50.92 -34.84
CA PHE A 226 -17.37 -49.91 -35.72
C PHE A 226 -16.57 -48.61 -35.64
N LEU A 227 -16.32 -47.98 -36.78
CA LEU A 227 -15.82 -46.61 -36.87
C LEU A 227 -16.55 -45.86 -37.96
N GLY A 228 -17.38 -44.89 -37.59
CA GLY A 228 -17.92 -43.88 -38.48
C GLY A 228 -17.03 -42.63 -38.47
N LEU A 229 -16.78 -42.08 -39.66
CA LEU A 229 -16.23 -40.75 -39.84
C LEU A 229 -17.23 -39.95 -40.69
N GLY A 230 -17.80 -38.90 -40.14
CA GLY A 230 -18.84 -38.17 -40.84
C GLY A 230 -19.17 -36.79 -40.29
N ALA A 231 -19.95 -36.06 -41.08
CA ALA A 231 -20.49 -34.76 -40.74
C ALA A 231 -21.84 -34.56 -41.43
N ARG A 232 -22.74 -33.81 -40.80
CA ARG A 232 -23.95 -33.29 -41.40
C ARG A 232 -23.69 -31.86 -41.87
N ASP A 233 -23.02 -31.76 -43.01
CA ASP A 233 -22.63 -30.49 -43.62
C ASP A 233 -22.60 -30.65 -45.14
N TYR A 234 -23.32 -29.79 -45.88
CA TYR A 234 -23.35 -29.85 -47.34
C TYR A 234 -21.98 -29.61 -47.99
N ARG A 235 -21.07 -28.94 -47.26
CA ARG A 235 -19.68 -28.68 -47.64
C ARG A 235 -18.80 -29.91 -47.44
N ALA A 236 -19.24 -30.94 -46.73
CA ALA A 236 -18.44 -32.14 -46.45
C ALA A 236 -18.51 -33.18 -47.58
N ARG A 237 -17.42 -33.90 -47.81
CA ARG A 237 -17.35 -35.10 -48.63
C ARG A 237 -16.48 -36.15 -47.96
N VAL A 238 -16.87 -37.40 -48.03
CA VAL A 238 -16.08 -38.54 -47.55
C VAL A 238 -15.50 -39.34 -48.72
N SER A 239 -14.35 -39.95 -48.52
CA SER A 239 -13.77 -40.87 -49.49
C SER A 239 -12.97 -41.98 -48.79
N TRP A 240 -12.69 -43.05 -49.51
CA TRP A 240 -11.64 -44.01 -49.14
C TRP A 240 -10.58 -44.01 -50.23
N GLY A 241 -9.29 -44.17 -49.89
CA GLY A 241 -8.25 -43.97 -50.89
C GLY A 241 -6.81 -44.06 -50.40
N ASN A 242 -5.95 -43.16 -50.88
CA ASN A 242 -4.52 -43.27 -50.57
C ASN A 242 -4.26 -43.32 -49.06
N PHE A 243 -3.28 -44.14 -48.67
CA PHE A 243 -3.02 -44.47 -47.26
C PHE A 243 -2.33 -43.33 -46.48
N SER A 244 -1.42 -42.58 -47.11
CA SER A 244 -0.69 -41.50 -46.44
C SER A 244 -1.49 -40.20 -46.48
N THR A 245 -1.48 -39.43 -45.38
CA THR A 245 -1.98 -38.05 -45.33
C THR A 245 -1.36 -37.17 -46.41
N THR A 246 -0.14 -37.45 -46.85
CA THR A 246 0.56 -36.68 -47.91
C THR A 246 0.30 -37.20 -49.34
N ALA A 247 -0.41 -38.32 -49.49
CA ALA A 247 -0.65 -38.95 -50.79
C ALA A 247 -1.88 -38.35 -51.47
N GLY A 248 -1.77 -37.08 -51.91
CA GLY A 248 -2.85 -36.35 -52.57
C GLY A 248 -3.00 -34.93 -52.00
N THR A 249 -4.06 -34.25 -52.43
CA THR A 249 -4.47 -32.95 -51.86
C THR A 249 -5.87 -33.06 -51.27
N PRO A 250 -6.27 -32.16 -50.35
CA PRO A 250 -7.64 -32.05 -49.86
C PRO A 250 -8.68 -32.01 -50.99
N GLN A 251 -8.39 -31.30 -52.08
CA GLN A 251 -9.26 -31.29 -53.26
C GLN A 251 -9.41 -32.68 -53.91
N ASN A 252 -8.36 -33.50 -53.99
CA ASN A 252 -8.49 -34.87 -54.53
C ASN A 252 -9.39 -35.74 -53.67
N VAL A 253 -9.32 -35.59 -52.35
CA VAL A 253 -10.20 -36.27 -51.40
C VAL A 253 -11.66 -35.83 -51.63
N TYR A 254 -11.88 -34.51 -51.66
CA TYR A 254 -13.19 -33.91 -51.87
C TYR A 254 -13.86 -34.39 -53.17
N GLU A 255 -13.09 -34.41 -54.27
CA GLU A 255 -13.59 -34.79 -55.59
C GLU A 255 -13.64 -36.31 -55.83
N GLY A 256 -13.03 -37.12 -54.95
CA GLY A 256 -12.83 -38.56 -55.19
C GLY A 256 -11.95 -38.83 -56.41
N THR A 257 -10.85 -38.09 -56.55
CA THR A 257 -9.87 -38.22 -57.64
C THR A 257 -8.49 -38.60 -57.07
N GLY A 258 -7.43 -38.67 -57.89
CA GLY A 258 -6.06 -38.84 -57.36
C GLY A 258 -5.74 -40.14 -56.61
N GLY A 259 -6.61 -41.16 -56.67
CA GLY A 259 -6.47 -42.41 -55.90
C GLY A 259 -7.56 -42.61 -54.85
N TYR A 260 -8.41 -41.60 -54.64
CA TYR A 260 -9.59 -41.67 -53.78
C TYR A 260 -10.84 -42.12 -54.55
N SER A 261 -11.79 -42.69 -53.82
CA SER A 261 -13.13 -43.05 -54.31
C SER A 261 -14.19 -42.42 -53.42
N SER A 262 -15.15 -41.73 -54.02
CA SER A 262 -16.24 -41.04 -53.33
C SER A 262 -17.54 -41.87 -53.24
N SER A 263 -17.49 -43.16 -53.58
CA SER A 263 -18.64 -44.06 -53.43
C SER A 263 -18.24 -45.52 -53.27
N GLY A 264 -19.20 -46.34 -52.83
CA GLY A 264 -19.07 -47.80 -52.78
C GLY A 264 -18.35 -48.33 -51.55
N THR A 265 -18.03 -49.62 -51.59
CA THR A 265 -17.41 -50.37 -50.49
C THR A 265 -16.03 -50.91 -50.91
N ASN A 266 -15.07 -50.85 -50.00
CA ASN A 266 -13.72 -51.40 -50.11
C ASN A 266 -13.43 -52.32 -48.92
N THR A 267 -12.61 -53.36 -49.11
CA THR A 267 -12.25 -54.33 -48.05
C THR A 267 -10.74 -54.53 -47.94
N ASN A 268 -9.96 -53.52 -48.28
CA ASN A 268 -8.50 -53.52 -48.16
C ASN A 268 -8.09 -52.63 -46.99
N ASP A 269 -6.84 -52.84 -46.56
CA ASP A 269 -6.08 -51.93 -45.72
C ASP A 269 -5.91 -50.58 -46.44
N ILE A 270 -6.73 -49.61 -46.08
CA ILE A 270 -6.92 -48.35 -46.81
C ILE A 270 -7.50 -47.27 -45.89
N ALA A 271 -7.01 -46.04 -46.04
CA ALA A 271 -7.51 -44.93 -45.24
C ALA A 271 -8.88 -44.42 -45.70
N ASN A 272 -9.66 -43.96 -44.73
CA ASN A 272 -10.87 -43.18 -44.92
C ASN A 272 -10.55 -41.70 -44.67
N SER A 273 -11.26 -40.83 -45.37
CA SER A 273 -11.04 -39.40 -45.23
C SER A 273 -12.35 -38.64 -45.29
N ILE A 274 -12.40 -37.50 -44.60
CA ILE A 274 -13.44 -36.49 -44.73
C ILE A 274 -12.79 -35.18 -45.14
N ALA A 275 -13.34 -34.52 -46.16
CA ALA A 275 -12.87 -33.26 -46.68
C ALA A 275 -14.00 -32.24 -46.78
N PHE A 276 -13.66 -30.97 -46.62
CA PHE A 276 -14.60 -29.85 -46.68
C PHE A 276 -14.13 -28.86 -47.75
N TYR A 277 -15.08 -28.26 -48.47
CA TYR A 277 -14.81 -27.18 -49.40
C TYR A 277 -15.48 -25.89 -48.93
N ILE A 278 -14.65 -24.88 -48.65
CA ILE A 278 -15.06 -23.54 -48.24
C ILE A 278 -14.74 -22.60 -49.41
N PRO A 279 -15.74 -22.15 -50.17
CA PRO A 279 -15.50 -21.40 -51.40
C PRO A 279 -14.90 -20.02 -51.15
N LEU A 280 -15.23 -19.40 -50.01
CA LEU A 280 -14.84 -18.04 -49.64
C LEU A 280 -14.73 -17.92 -48.12
N ILE A 281 -13.67 -17.27 -47.62
CA ILE A 281 -13.58 -16.71 -46.27
C ILE A 281 -13.27 -15.22 -46.43
N GLU A 282 -14.24 -14.35 -46.15
CA GLU A 282 -14.07 -12.90 -46.31
C GLU A 282 -12.98 -12.35 -45.38
N ALA A 283 -12.36 -11.23 -45.77
CA ALA A 283 -11.35 -10.57 -44.95
C ALA A 283 -11.90 -10.15 -43.57
N GLY A 284 -11.32 -10.67 -42.49
CA GLY A 284 -11.72 -10.39 -41.12
C GLY A 284 -12.80 -11.31 -40.56
N GLU A 285 -13.31 -12.26 -41.35
CA GLU A 285 -14.37 -13.20 -40.96
C GLU A 285 -13.81 -14.59 -40.67
N CYS A 286 -14.61 -15.41 -39.99
CA CYS A 286 -14.27 -16.81 -39.67
C CYS A 286 -15.31 -17.79 -40.23
N GLU A 287 -14.85 -18.96 -40.64
CA GLU A 287 -15.69 -20.08 -41.06
C GLU A 287 -15.46 -21.28 -40.14
N ILE A 288 -16.53 -22.03 -39.85
CA ILE A 288 -16.49 -23.18 -38.93
C ILE A 288 -16.97 -24.43 -39.67
N ILE A 289 -16.26 -25.54 -39.49
CA ILE A 289 -16.67 -26.88 -39.91
C ILE A 289 -16.56 -27.86 -38.74
N THR A 290 -17.45 -28.84 -38.66
CA THR A 290 -17.44 -29.84 -37.58
C THR A 290 -17.65 -31.24 -38.15
N PHE A 291 -16.93 -32.22 -37.64
CA PHE A 291 -17.09 -33.63 -37.98
C PHE A 291 -16.95 -34.52 -36.74
N ALA A 292 -17.44 -35.76 -36.83
CA ALA A 292 -17.47 -36.71 -35.73
C ALA A 292 -16.73 -38.00 -36.07
N TYR A 293 -16.07 -38.56 -35.05
CA TYR A 293 -15.67 -39.97 -34.98
C TYR A 293 -16.71 -40.70 -34.14
N VAL A 294 -17.28 -41.77 -34.69
CA VAL A 294 -18.38 -42.53 -34.09
C VAL A 294 -17.92 -43.97 -33.87
N LEU A 295 -17.85 -44.40 -32.62
CA LEU A 295 -17.29 -45.70 -32.22
C LEU A 295 -18.37 -46.74 -31.92
N SER A 296 -19.64 -46.36 -32.02
CA SER A 296 -20.79 -47.26 -32.00
C SER A 296 -21.87 -46.80 -32.96
N ILE A 297 -22.50 -47.75 -33.67
CA ILE A 297 -23.62 -47.45 -34.57
C ILE A 297 -24.84 -46.89 -33.83
N ASP A 298 -24.99 -47.19 -32.54
CA ASP A 298 -26.13 -46.74 -31.73
C ASP A 298 -26.10 -45.23 -31.48
N ASP A 299 -24.90 -44.62 -31.48
CA ASP A 299 -24.69 -43.18 -31.27
C ASP A 299 -24.56 -42.39 -32.58
N LEU A 300 -24.65 -43.05 -33.74
CA LEU A 300 -24.36 -42.45 -35.05
C LEU A 300 -25.20 -41.22 -35.37
N GLU A 301 -26.52 -41.29 -35.16
CA GLU A 301 -27.41 -40.17 -35.49
C GLU A 301 -27.15 -38.97 -34.57
N GLU A 302 -26.99 -39.22 -33.27
CA GLU A 302 -26.70 -38.17 -32.28
C GLU A 302 -25.34 -37.51 -32.56
N ALA A 303 -24.34 -38.30 -32.96
CA ALA A 303 -23.03 -37.79 -33.34
C ALA A 303 -23.10 -36.89 -34.58
N LEU A 304 -23.90 -37.25 -35.58
CA LEU A 304 -24.12 -36.40 -36.76
C LEU A 304 -24.88 -35.11 -36.41
N ASP A 305 -25.90 -35.18 -35.56
CA ASP A 305 -26.60 -34.00 -35.02
C ASP A 305 -25.61 -33.06 -34.31
N ALA A 306 -24.69 -33.61 -33.52
CA ALA A 306 -23.66 -32.85 -32.83
C ALA A 306 -22.66 -32.13 -33.77
N THR A 307 -22.59 -32.50 -35.05
CA THR A 307 -21.81 -31.76 -36.06
C THR A 307 -22.53 -30.54 -36.63
N THR A 308 -23.82 -30.38 -36.33
CA THR A 308 -24.62 -29.18 -36.67
C THR A 308 -24.84 -28.27 -35.46
N ALA A 309 -24.10 -28.48 -34.37
CA ALA A 309 -24.27 -27.72 -33.15
C ALA A 309 -23.98 -26.23 -33.42
N PHE A 310 -24.95 -25.40 -33.08
CA PHE A 310 -24.82 -23.95 -33.06
C PHE A 310 -24.74 -23.48 -31.62
N ASP A 311 -23.81 -22.57 -31.36
CA ASP A 311 -23.74 -21.89 -30.08
C ASP A 311 -24.60 -20.63 -30.10
N LEU A 312 -25.20 -20.31 -28.96
CA LEU A 312 -25.91 -19.05 -28.78
C LEU A 312 -25.03 -18.10 -27.97
N SER A 313 -24.90 -16.86 -28.42
CA SER A 313 -24.23 -15.80 -27.66
C SER A 313 -25.25 -14.78 -27.14
N VAL A 314 -25.05 -14.32 -25.90
CA VAL A 314 -25.77 -13.20 -25.28
C VAL A 314 -24.75 -12.15 -24.90
N ASN A 315 -24.80 -10.97 -25.52
CA ASN A 315 -23.80 -9.91 -25.38
C ASN A 315 -22.36 -10.40 -25.61
N SER A 316 -22.18 -11.27 -26.61
CA SER A 316 -20.91 -11.91 -26.98
C SER A 316 -20.38 -12.93 -25.96
N GLU A 317 -21.17 -13.35 -24.98
CA GLU A 317 -20.85 -14.52 -24.13
C GLU A 317 -21.66 -15.74 -24.59
N VAL A 318 -20.96 -16.84 -24.87
CA VAL A 318 -21.58 -18.10 -25.28
C VAL A 318 -22.38 -18.70 -24.12
N VAL A 319 -23.63 -19.06 -24.39
CA VAL A 319 -24.57 -19.74 -23.49
C VAL A 319 -25.06 -21.02 -24.14
N SER A 320 -25.27 -22.06 -23.34
CA SER A 320 -25.81 -23.31 -23.85
C SER A 320 -27.31 -23.14 -24.14
N SER A 321 -27.81 -23.87 -25.13
CA SER A 321 -29.26 -23.92 -25.36
C SER A 321 -29.98 -24.46 -24.11
N GLY A 322 -30.97 -23.72 -23.62
CA GLY A 322 -31.71 -23.96 -22.39
C GLY A 322 -31.22 -23.17 -21.18
N ASP A 323 -30.08 -22.48 -21.29
CA ASP A 323 -29.51 -21.71 -20.19
C ASP A 323 -30.31 -20.44 -19.86
N THR A 324 -30.03 -19.90 -18.67
CA THR A 324 -30.57 -18.62 -18.23
C THR A 324 -29.48 -17.55 -18.25
N ALA A 325 -29.66 -16.51 -19.07
CA ALA A 325 -28.83 -15.32 -19.06
C ALA A 325 -29.50 -14.17 -18.28
N TYR A 326 -28.71 -13.42 -17.53
CA TYR A 326 -29.19 -12.35 -16.64
C TYR A 326 -28.90 -10.98 -17.24
N TYR A 327 -29.81 -10.03 -17.03
CA TYR A 327 -29.58 -8.63 -17.35
C TYR A 327 -30.29 -7.70 -16.39
N CYS A 328 -29.69 -6.54 -16.18
CA CYS A 328 -29.92 -5.72 -14.99
C CYS A 328 -30.85 -4.55 -15.23
N ASN A 329 -30.86 -4.01 -16.45
CA ASN A 329 -31.67 -2.86 -16.79
C ASN A 329 -32.68 -3.24 -17.87
N PRO A 330 -33.99 -3.15 -17.59
CA PRO A 330 -35.04 -3.47 -18.55
C PRO A 330 -35.07 -2.52 -19.78
N LEU A 331 -34.26 -1.45 -19.78
CA LEU A 331 -34.10 -0.53 -20.91
C LEU A 331 -32.87 -0.82 -21.77
N ASP A 332 -31.95 -1.68 -21.31
CA ASP A 332 -30.76 -2.02 -22.08
C ASP A 332 -31.12 -3.10 -23.12
N SER A 333 -30.53 -2.98 -24.31
CA SER A 333 -30.65 -4.01 -25.35
C SER A 333 -29.62 -5.10 -25.12
N MET A 334 -30.07 -6.34 -25.13
CA MET A 334 -29.20 -7.50 -25.23
C MET A 334 -29.01 -7.88 -26.69
N HIS A 335 -27.77 -8.13 -27.06
CA HIS A 335 -27.41 -8.66 -28.35
C HIS A 335 -27.46 -10.19 -28.29
N LEU A 336 -28.26 -10.81 -29.15
CA LEU A 336 -28.35 -12.27 -29.28
C LEU A 336 -27.82 -12.66 -30.66
N GLU A 337 -26.96 -13.67 -30.71
CA GLU A 337 -26.31 -14.10 -31.94
C GLU A 337 -26.17 -15.63 -31.94
N ILE A 338 -26.54 -16.26 -33.06
CA ILE A 338 -26.35 -17.70 -33.27
C ILE A 338 -25.05 -17.89 -34.03
N LEU A 339 -24.02 -18.35 -33.33
CA LEU A 339 -22.68 -18.55 -33.88
C LEU A 339 -22.70 -19.73 -34.86
N GLY A 340 -22.16 -19.49 -36.06
CA GLY A 340 -22.19 -20.48 -37.16
C GLY A 340 -23.56 -20.62 -37.83
N GLY A 341 -24.57 -19.82 -37.44
CA GLY A 341 -25.92 -19.91 -37.97
C GLY A 341 -26.16 -19.30 -39.35
N GLU A 342 -25.12 -18.82 -40.05
CA GLU A 342 -25.22 -18.04 -41.30
C GLU A 342 -25.92 -18.79 -42.44
N ASP A 343 -25.72 -20.10 -42.51
CA ASP A 343 -26.31 -20.96 -43.54
C ASP A 343 -27.76 -21.38 -43.24
N TYR A 344 -28.34 -20.88 -42.15
CA TYR A 344 -29.69 -21.18 -41.69
C TYR A 344 -30.57 -19.93 -41.67
N ILE A 345 -31.83 -20.11 -42.03
CA ILE A 345 -32.85 -19.06 -41.87
C ILE A 345 -33.45 -19.22 -40.48
N TRP A 346 -33.19 -18.25 -39.61
CA TRP A 346 -33.62 -18.27 -38.22
C TRP A 346 -34.88 -17.45 -37.97
N GLU A 347 -35.84 -18.07 -37.30
CA GLU A 347 -37.04 -17.44 -36.76
C GLU A 347 -37.04 -17.53 -35.23
N TRP A 348 -37.13 -16.37 -34.57
CA TRP A 348 -37.18 -16.26 -33.12
C TRP A 348 -38.62 -16.16 -32.61
N SER A 349 -38.90 -16.81 -31.49
CA SER A 349 -40.21 -16.79 -30.85
C SER A 349 -40.14 -16.66 -29.32
N PRO A 350 -41.02 -15.87 -28.67
CA PRO A 350 -41.92 -14.90 -29.30
C PRO A 350 -41.15 -13.74 -29.93
N SER A 351 -41.63 -13.20 -31.04
CA SER A 351 -41.01 -12.02 -31.68
C SER A 351 -41.25 -10.70 -30.92
N THR A 352 -41.95 -10.78 -29.79
CA THR A 352 -42.20 -9.62 -28.92
C THR A 352 -40.88 -9.24 -28.26
N TYR A 353 -40.54 -7.95 -28.27
CA TYR A 353 -39.31 -7.37 -27.70
C TYR A 353 -38.04 -7.51 -28.55
N LEU A 354 -38.14 -8.04 -29.78
CA LEU A 354 -37.02 -8.10 -30.72
C LEU A 354 -37.01 -6.88 -31.67
N ASP A 355 -35.81 -6.37 -31.97
CA ASP A 355 -35.61 -5.24 -32.91
C ASP A 355 -35.71 -5.67 -34.39
N VAL A 356 -35.45 -6.95 -34.67
CA VAL A 356 -35.66 -7.58 -35.98
C VAL A 356 -36.39 -8.91 -35.77
N ASP A 357 -37.48 -9.13 -36.51
CA ASP A 357 -38.33 -10.32 -36.35
C ASP A 357 -37.67 -11.62 -36.88
N THR A 358 -36.51 -11.55 -37.58
CA THR A 358 -35.86 -12.71 -38.23
C THR A 358 -34.36 -12.46 -38.46
N GLY A 359 -33.51 -13.45 -38.19
CA GLY A 359 -32.05 -13.42 -38.40
C GLY A 359 -31.28 -14.23 -37.36
N HIS A 360 -30.03 -14.62 -37.66
CA HIS A 360 -29.13 -15.25 -36.68
C HIS A 360 -28.65 -14.25 -35.62
N ILE A 361 -28.71 -12.93 -35.91
CA ILE A 361 -28.49 -11.82 -34.95
C ILE A 361 -29.81 -11.08 -34.69
N VAL A 362 -30.15 -10.88 -33.41
CA VAL A 362 -31.27 -10.06 -32.97
C VAL A 362 -30.92 -9.23 -31.73
N ASN A 363 -31.56 -8.07 -31.55
CA ASN A 363 -31.49 -7.32 -30.28
C ASN A 363 -32.79 -7.52 -29.49
N PHE A 364 -32.68 -7.71 -28.19
CA PHE A 364 -33.80 -7.93 -27.28
C PHE A 364 -33.87 -6.86 -26.19
N VAL A 365 -35.05 -6.27 -25.96
CA VAL A 365 -35.30 -5.27 -24.90
C VAL A 365 -36.64 -5.55 -24.21
N SER A 366 -36.63 -6.11 -23.00
CA SER A 366 -37.85 -6.45 -22.27
C SER A 366 -37.83 -5.96 -20.81
N PRO A 367 -38.97 -5.52 -20.26
CA PRO A 367 -39.11 -5.24 -18.84
C PRO A 367 -39.42 -6.48 -17.99
N VAL A 368 -39.53 -7.66 -18.62
CA VAL A 368 -39.86 -8.93 -17.95
C VAL A 368 -38.94 -10.06 -18.39
N THR A 369 -38.80 -11.07 -17.54
CA THR A 369 -38.19 -12.35 -17.89
C THR A 369 -38.90 -12.99 -19.10
N GLN A 370 -38.12 -13.47 -20.07
CA GLN A 370 -38.63 -14.05 -21.30
C GLN A 370 -37.76 -15.23 -21.74
N THR A 371 -38.39 -16.34 -22.07
CA THR A 371 -37.73 -17.42 -22.81
C THR A 371 -37.90 -17.16 -24.31
N LEU A 372 -36.80 -17.22 -25.05
CA LEU A 372 -36.73 -17.10 -26.49
C LEU A 372 -36.33 -18.44 -27.09
N ILE A 373 -36.96 -18.81 -28.20
CA ILE A 373 -36.68 -20.02 -28.98
C ILE A 373 -36.32 -19.58 -30.39
N ALA A 374 -35.12 -19.93 -30.86
CA ALA A 374 -34.69 -19.74 -32.24
C ALA A 374 -34.83 -21.06 -33.01
N ASN A 375 -35.63 -21.06 -34.08
CA ASN A 375 -35.75 -22.20 -34.98
C ASN A 375 -35.06 -21.85 -36.30
N GLY A 376 -34.04 -22.62 -36.64
CA GLY A 376 -33.26 -22.48 -37.86
C GLY A 376 -33.70 -23.51 -38.89
N VAL A 377 -33.94 -23.09 -40.13
CA VAL A 377 -34.15 -23.99 -41.27
C VAL A 377 -33.03 -23.76 -42.27
N GLY A 378 -32.19 -24.78 -42.45
CA GLY A 378 -31.06 -24.77 -43.38
C GLY A 378 -31.14 -25.91 -44.39
N LEU A 379 -30.13 -26.02 -45.25
CA LEU A 379 -30.02 -27.12 -46.21
C LEU A 379 -29.95 -28.50 -45.52
N CYS A 380 -29.47 -28.53 -44.28
CA CYS A 380 -29.16 -29.74 -43.54
C CYS A 380 -30.19 -30.11 -42.46
N GLY A 381 -31.34 -29.44 -42.45
CA GLY A 381 -32.46 -29.76 -41.57
C GLY A 381 -32.99 -28.57 -40.79
N GLU A 382 -33.76 -28.88 -39.75
CA GLU A 382 -34.28 -27.90 -38.79
C GLU A 382 -33.50 -28.04 -37.48
N VAL A 383 -33.12 -26.92 -36.86
CA VAL A 383 -32.46 -26.88 -35.56
C VAL A 383 -33.21 -25.92 -34.64
N THR A 384 -33.28 -26.23 -33.34
CA THR A 384 -33.94 -25.39 -32.33
C THR A 384 -32.97 -25.08 -31.20
N LEU A 385 -32.82 -23.79 -30.88
CA LEU A 385 -32.10 -23.29 -29.71
C LEU A 385 -33.08 -22.57 -28.78
N GLU A 386 -32.81 -22.61 -27.47
CA GLU A 386 -33.61 -21.91 -26.45
C GLU A 386 -32.70 -21.10 -25.52
N VAL A 387 -33.16 -19.95 -25.05
CA VAL A 387 -32.52 -19.20 -23.95
C VAL A 387 -33.56 -18.52 -23.08
N THR A 388 -33.35 -18.56 -21.76
CA THR A 388 -34.16 -17.79 -20.82
C THR A 388 -33.43 -16.52 -20.41
N LEU A 389 -34.02 -15.37 -20.72
CA LEU A 389 -33.51 -14.06 -20.39
C LEU A 389 -34.20 -13.54 -19.13
N LEU A 390 -33.47 -13.46 -18.01
CA LEU A 390 -34.00 -13.05 -16.72
C LEU A 390 -33.68 -11.57 -16.45
N VAL A 391 -34.72 -10.73 -16.33
CA VAL A 391 -34.58 -9.37 -15.81
C VAL A 391 -34.36 -9.47 -14.32
N ASP A 392 -33.18 -9.08 -13.86
CA ASP A 392 -32.97 -8.84 -12.45
C ASP A 392 -33.46 -7.43 -12.11
N THR A 393 -34.49 -7.34 -11.26
CA THR A 393 -35.02 -6.08 -10.74
C THR A 393 -34.54 -5.81 -9.31
N THR A 394 -33.66 -6.67 -8.78
CA THR A 394 -33.04 -6.39 -7.50
C THR A 394 -32.14 -5.18 -7.67
N VAL A 395 -32.37 -4.18 -6.80
CA VAL A 395 -31.55 -2.97 -6.79
C VAL A 395 -30.23 -3.38 -6.16
N ALA A 396 -29.17 -3.47 -6.98
CA ALA A 396 -27.82 -3.52 -6.48
C ALA A 396 -27.59 -2.29 -5.58
N ILE A 397 -27.08 -2.51 -4.37
CA ILE A 397 -26.80 -1.45 -3.41
C ILE A 397 -25.31 -1.17 -3.52
N SER A 398 -24.95 0.12 -3.52
CA SER A 398 -23.58 0.57 -3.34
C SER A 398 -23.66 1.73 -2.36
N ASP A 399 -22.90 1.64 -1.28
CA ASP A 399 -22.72 2.70 -0.29
C ASP A 399 -21.22 2.81 -0.02
N ALA A 400 -20.62 3.92 -0.43
CA ALA A 400 -19.20 4.19 -0.28
C ALA A 400 -18.84 4.74 1.13
N GLY A 401 -19.86 5.03 1.95
CA GLY A 401 -19.73 5.68 3.24
C GLY A 401 -19.69 7.21 3.16
N ASP A 402 -19.64 7.87 4.32
CA ASP A 402 -19.59 9.33 4.42
C ASP A 402 -18.21 9.90 4.04
N ASP A 403 -18.20 11.12 3.48
CA ASP A 403 -16.98 11.90 3.24
C ASP A 403 -16.18 12.12 4.54
N GLU A 404 -14.87 11.85 4.50
CA GLU A 404 -14.01 11.90 5.69
C GLU A 404 -12.79 12.79 5.48
N PRO A 405 -12.49 13.74 6.39
CA PRO A 405 -11.27 14.54 6.35
C PRO A 405 -10.10 13.83 7.05
N ILE A 406 -8.90 13.90 6.46
CA ILE A 406 -7.64 13.42 7.04
C ILE A 406 -6.56 14.50 6.93
N CYS A 407 -5.46 14.33 7.68
CA CYS A 407 -4.25 15.14 7.51
C CYS A 407 -3.31 14.48 6.51
N ILE A 408 -2.51 15.28 5.80
CA ILE A 408 -1.51 14.75 4.88
C ILE A 408 -0.57 13.76 5.60
N GLY A 409 -0.39 12.57 5.01
CA GLY A 409 0.40 11.48 5.59
C GLY A 409 -0.35 10.56 6.56
N SER A 410 -1.62 10.86 6.89
CA SER A 410 -2.51 9.94 7.62
C SER A 410 -3.23 8.96 6.67
N GLU A 411 -3.89 7.96 7.27
CA GLU A 411 -4.70 6.97 6.57
C GLU A 411 -6.08 6.82 7.22
N THR A 412 -7.06 6.38 6.44
CA THR A 412 -8.41 6.03 6.91
C THR A 412 -8.91 4.77 6.21
N THR A 413 -9.85 4.06 6.80
CA THR A 413 -10.47 2.88 6.18
C THR A 413 -11.77 3.29 5.51
N LEU A 414 -11.91 3.03 4.21
CA LEU A 414 -13.19 3.18 3.51
C LEU A 414 -14.15 2.08 4.00
N ASN A 415 -15.44 2.39 4.11
CA ASN A 415 -16.44 1.45 4.65
C ASN A 415 -17.47 1.11 3.57
N GLY A 416 -17.03 0.44 2.50
CA GLY A 416 -17.92 0.09 1.39
C GLY A 416 -18.91 -1.00 1.76
N ASP A 417 -20.18 -0.80 1.41
CA ASP A 417 -21.25 -1.81 1.53
C ASP A 417 -21.91 -2.05 0.17
N GLY A 418 -21.90 -3.31 -0.29
CA GLY A 418 -22.65 -3.78 -1.46
C GLY A 418 -24.05 -4.30 -1.12
N GLY A 419 -24.34 -4.51 0.16
CA GLY A 419 -25.56 -5.14 0.64
C GLY A 419 -25.40 -6.66 0.86
N PRO A 420 -26.52 -7.41 0.89
CA PRO A 420 -26.54 -8.81 1.36
C PRO A 420 -26.16 -9.86 0.29
N LEU A 421 -25.83 -9.45 -0.93
CA LEU A 421 -25.47 -10.35 -2.03
C LEU A 421 -23.95 -10.54 -2.07
N ASP A 422 -23.48 -11.65 -2.64
CA ASP A 422 -22.05 -11.95 -2.82
C ASP A 422 -21.46 -10.99 -3.88
N ASP A 423 -21.27 -9.72 -3.48
CA ASP A 423 -20.89 -8.65 -4.38
C ASP A 423 -19.36 -8.60 -4.60
N LEU A 424 -18.97 -8.37 -5.85
CA LEU A 424 -17.60 -7.98 -6.19
C LEU A 424 -17.45 -6.48 -5.93
N TYR A 425 -16.36 -6.10 -5.26
CA TYR A 425 -16.02 -4.71 -4.95
C TYR A 425 -14.94 -4.21 -5.90
N LEU A 426 -15.08 -2.98 -6.39
CA LEU A 426 -14.04 -2.29 -7.13
C LEU A 426 -14.05 -0.80 -6.80
N TRP A 427 -12.94 -0.31 -6.26
CA TRP A 427 -12.73 1.10 -5.96
C TRP A 427 -11.87 1.78 -7.03
N VAL A 428 -12.30 2.96 -7.49
CA VAL A 428 -11.59 3.76 -8.50
C VAL A 428 -11.49 5.22 -8.03
N PRO A 429 -10.32 5.87 -8.06
CA PRO A 429 -9.03 5.34 -8.51
C PRO A 429 -8.41 4.37 -7.50
N ALA A 430 -7.60 3.41 -7.97
CA ALA A 430 -6.85 2.51 -7.08
C ALA A 430 -5.64 3.17 -6.37
N THR A 431 -5.26 4.38 -6.80
CA THR A 431 -4.08 5.07 -6.27
C THR A 431 -4.33 5.53 -4.85
N GLY A 432 -3.43 5.17 -3.92
CA GLY A 432 -3.59 5.51 -2.50
C GLY A 432 -4.46 4.53 -1.72
N LEU A 433 -4.95 3.44 -2.33
CA LEU A 433 -5.67 2.36 -1.66
C LEU A 433 -4.78 1.14 -1.40
N SER A 434 -5.03 0.42 -0.32
CA SER A 434 -4.33 -0.83 0.00
C SER A 434 -4.66 -1.97 -0.95
N ASP A 435 -5.94 -2.11 -1.32
CA ASP A 435 -6.45 -3.07 -2.31
C ASP A 435 -7.80 -2.57 -2.85
N PRO A 436 -7.93 -2.20 -4.13
CA PRO A 436 -9.17 -1.68 -4.66
C PRO A 436 -10.29 -2.73 -4.77
N ASN A 437 -10.04 -4.03 -4.56
CA ASN A 437 -11.02 -5.10 -4.81
C ASN A 437 -11.69 -5.66 -3.55
N ILE A 438 -11.54 -4.98 -2.40
CA ILE A 438 -12.16 -5.38 -1.13
C ILE A 438 -13.15 -4.32 -0.67
N ALA A 439 -14.10 -4.72 0.18
CA ALA A 439 -15.11 -3.80 0.74
C ALA A 439 -14.48 -2.62 1.50
N ASN A 440 -13.47 -2.91 2.32
CA ASN A 440 -12.90 -1.94 3.26
C ASN A 440 -11.39 -1.73 3.05
N PRO A 441 -10.96 -1.06 1.97
CA PRO A 441 -9.56 -0.72 1.77
C PRO A 441 -9.10 0.39 2.70
N VAL A 442 -7.80 0.39 3.01
CA VAL A 442 -7.14 1.52 3.68
C VAL A 442 -6.75 2.54 2.62
N ALA A 443 -7.23 3.77 2.77
CA ALA A 443 -6.96 4.92 1.92
C ALA A 443 -5.93 5.87 2.56
N SER A 444 -4.88 6.20 1.82
CA SER A 444 -3.80 7.13 2.19
C SER A 444 -3.48 8.12 1.05
N PRO A 445 -4.47 8.87 0.52
CA PRO A 445 -4.22 9.82 -0.56
C PRO A 445 -3.35 11.00 -0.09
N THR A 446 -2.52 11.55 -1.00
CA THR A 446 -1.67 12.72 -0.73
C THR A 446 -2.32 14.05 -1.08
N THR A 447 -3.44 14.02 -1.81
CA THR A 447 -4.29 15.16 -2.16
C THR A 447 -5.74 14.74 -2.03
N THR A 448 -6.67 15.68 -1.80
CA THR A 448 -8.11 15.38 -1.75
C THR A 448 -8.53 14.53 -2.95
N THR A 449 -9.10 13.36 -2.68
CA THR A 449 -9.40 12.34 -3.69
C THR A 449 -10.79 11.78 -3.45
N THR A 450 -11.59 11.71 -4.52
CA THR A 450 -12.89 11.03 -4.54
C THR A 450 -12.68 9.62 -5.04
N TYR A 451 -13.05 8.63 -4.23
CA TYR A 451 -13.07 7.21 -4.58
C TYR A 451 -14.51 6.80 -4.89
N THR A 452 -14.73 6.25 -6.08
CA THR A 452 -15.98 5.65 -6.49
C THR A 452 -15.94 4.17 -6.19
N LEU A 453 -16.89 3.69 -5.39
CA LEU A 453 -17.18 2.28 -5.19
C LEU A 453 -18.07 1.79 -6.33
N ILE A 454 -17.69 0.67 -6.93
CA ILE A 454 -18.49 -0.10 -7.87
C ILE A 454 -18.72 -1.47 -7.25
N THR A 455 -19.97 -1.81 -6.97
CA THR A 455 -20.37 -3.14 -6.49
C THR A 455 -21.07 -3.88 -7.62
N THR A 456 -20.83 -5.18 -7.77
CA THR A 456 -21.51 -6.00 -8.78
C THR A 456 -22.13 -7.21 -8.09
N ASN A 457 -23.44 -7.39 -8.24
CA ASN A 457 -24.13 -8.52 -7.62
C ASN A 457 -23.78 -9.86 -8.28
N GLN A 458 -24.23 -10.97 -7.67
CA GLN A 458 -24.01 -12.33 -8.18
C GLN A 458 -24.52 -12.59 -9.61
N TYR A 459 -25.31 -11.66 -10.18
CA TYR A 459 -25.88 -11.72 -11.52
C TYR A 459 -25.23 -10.73 -12.49
N GLY A 460 -24.15 -10.04 -12.07
CA GLY A 460 -23.42 -9.11 -12.93
C GLY A 460 -23.95 -7.68 -12.95
N CYS A 461 -24.87 -7.31 -12.03
CA CYS A 461 -25.49 -5.99 -12.02
C CYS A 461 -24.69 -4.96 -11.22
N PRO A 462 -24.17 -3.89 -11.86
CA PRO A 462 -23.37 -2.90 -11.17
C PRO A 462 -24.23 -1.86 -10.45
N ALA A 463 -23.78 -1.45 -9.26
CA ALA A 463 -24.20 -0.22 -8.59
C ALA A 463 -22.95 0.62 -8.26
N VAL A 464 -23.13 1.93 -8.18
CA VAL A 464 -22.05 2.88 -7.91
C VAL A 464 -22.42 3.87 -6.83
N ASP A 465 -21.44 4.22 -6.01
CA ASP A 465 -21.50 5.32 -5.05
C ASP A 465 -20.09 5.92 -4.87
N ASP A 466 -19.97 7.10 -4.28
CA ASP A 466 -18.67 7.76 -4.10
C ASP A 466 -18.46 8.34 -2.70
N VAL A 467 -17.20 8.37 -2.28
CA VAL A 467 -16.73 8.96 -1.03
C VAL A 467 -15.53 9.86 -1.30
N THR A 468 -15.54 11.06 -0.74
CA THR A 468 -14.45 12.04 -0.86
C THR A 468 -13.61 12.10 0.39
N ILE A 469 -12.33 11.74 0.25
CA ILE A 469 -11.32 11.88 1.30
C ILE A 469 -10.63 13.23 1.15
N THR A 470 -10.93 14.17 2.06
CA THR A 470 -10.34 15.51 2.06
C THR A 470 -9.00 15.51 2.78
N VAL A 471 -7.91 15.87 2.08
CA VAL A 471 -6.56 15.89 2.66
C VAL A 471 -6.17 17.30 3.07
N ASN A 472 -6.14 17.55 4.38
CA ASN A 472 -5.75 18.82 4.97
C ASN A 472 -4.21 18.92 5.12
N PRO A 473 -3.61 20.08 4.80
CA PRO A 473 -2.18 20.29 5.03
C PRO A 473 -1.86 20.34 6.53
N LEU A 474 -0.61 20.05 6.90
CA LEU A 474 -0.13 20.27 8.26
C LEU A 474 0.01 21.78 8.55
N PRO A 475 -0.18 22.23 9.81
CA PRO A 475 0.14 23.61 10.18
C PRO A 475 1.63 23.92 10.02
N ASP A 476 1.93 25.17 9.69
CA ASP A 476 3.29 25.72 9.61
C ASP A 476 3.69 26.27 10.98
N VAL A 477 3.94 25.36 11.93
CA VAL A 477 4.28 25.69 13.32
C VAL A 477 5.69 26.28 13.37
N ASP A 478 5.84 27.44 14.00
CA ASP A 478 7.11 28.15 14.20
C ASP A 478 7.29 28.40 15.70
N ALA A 479 8.35 27.89 16.31
CA ALA A 479 8.67 28.05 17.73
C ALA A 479 9.31 29.41 18.06
N GLY A 480 9.61 30.21 17.04
CA GLY A 480 10.37 31.44 17.15
C GLY A 480 11.89 31.21 17.15
N PRO A 481 12.69 32.28 17.17
CA PRO A 481 14.14 32.18 17.15
C PRO A 481 14.70 31.69 18.49
N ASP A 482 15.85 31.00 18.44
CA ASP A 482 16.65 30.68 19.63
C ASP A 482 16.93 31.93 20.49
N GLN A 483 16.84 31.78 21.80
CA GLN A 483 16.95 32.87 22.76
C GLN A 483 18.07 32.65 23.78
N GLU A 484 18.59 33.74 24.33
CA GLU A 484 19.65 33.73 25.33
C GLU A 484 19.36 34.73 26.45
N PHE A 485 19.49 34.30 27.70
CA PHE A 485 19.24 35.16 28.87
C PHE A 485 20.08 34.78 30.09
N CYS A 486 20.13 35.64 31.09
CA CYS A 486 20.84 35.38 32.35
C CYS A 486 19.96 34.57 33.31
N VAL A 487 20.57 33.66 34.08
CA VAL A 487 19.87 32.91 35.14
C VAL A 487 19.12 33.87 36.09
N ASP A 488 17.97 33.42 36.59
CA ASP A 488 16.96 34.21 37.32
C ASP A 488 16.22 35.28 36.48
N GLY A 489 16.52 35.40 35.18
CA GLY A 489 15.76 36.21 34.24
C GLY A 489 14.44 35.55 33.79
N VAL A 490 13.64 36.31 33.03
CA VAL A 490 12.40 35.85 32.40
C VAL A 490 12.43 36.24 30.93
N ILE A 491 12.17 35.28 30.05
CA ILE A 491 11.94 35.49 28.62
C ILE A 491 10.53 35.02 28.25
N VAL A 492 10.07 35.36 27.05
CA VAL A 492 8.77 34.93 26.52
C VAL A 492 9.04 34.18 25.23
N LEU A 493 8.57 32.92 25.14
CA LEU A 493 8.55 32.18 23.88
C LEU A 493 7.44 32.76 22.99
N ASP A 494 7.51 32.58 21.67
CA ASP A 494 6.59 33.23 20.72
C ASP A 494 6.28 32.23 19.60
N ALA A 495 5.40 31.26 19.88
CA ALA A 495 5.00 30.29 18.87
C ALA A 495 3.88 30.81 17.97
N SER A 496 3.90 30.41 16.70
CA SER A 496 2.86 30.77 15.74
C SER A 496 2.51 29.61 14.80
N GLY A 497 1.49 29.81 13.94
CA GLY A 497 1.14 28.86 12.89
C GLY A 497 0.05 27.82 13.22
N ALA A 498 -0.46 27.81 14.46
CA ALA A 498 -1.51 26.90 14.93
C ALA A 498 -2.63 27.62 15.71
N VAL A 499 -3.72 26.91 16.03
CA VAL A 499 -4.80 27.42 16.90
C VAL A 499 -4.65 26.95 18.35
N ASP A 500 -4.05 25.79 18.57
CA ASP A 500 -3.73 25.24 19.88
C ASP A 500 -2.24 24.87 19.94
N TYR A 501 -1.62 25.01 21.10
CA TYR A 501 -0.17 24.82 21.31
C TYR A 501 0.07 23.97 22.55
N GLU A 502 1.10 23.13 22.52
CA GLU A 502 1.61 22.38 23.68
C GLU A 502 3.14 22.33 23.63
N TRP A 503 3.79 22.91 24.62
CA TRP A 503 5.25 22.95 24.76
C TRP A 503 5.77 21.80 25.61
N SER A 504 6.88 21.20 25.19
CA SER A 504 7.60 20.17 25.95
C SER A 504 9.12 20.43 25.93
N PRO A 505 9.83 20.33 27.07
CA PRO A 505 9.29 20.03 28.40
C PRO A 505 8.46 21.19 28.98
N ALA A 506 7.61 20.94 29.99
CA ALA A 506 6.84 22.00 30.65
C ALA A 506 7.62 22.74 31.77
N VAL A 507 8.86 22.30 32.06
CA VAL A 507 9.67 22.85 33.15
C VAL A 507 10.00 24.31 32.89
N GLY A 508 9.86 25.16 33.91
CA GLY A 508 10.20 26.58 33.81
C GLY A 508 9.27 27.42 32.94
N LEU A 509 8.19 26.86 32.38
CA LEU A 509 7.18 27.59 31.61
C LEU A 509 6.01 28.00 32.50
N SER A 510 5.45 29.19 32.26
CA SER A 510 4.26 29.67 32.98
C SER A 510 3.00 28.85 32.67
N ASP A 511 2.84 28.47 31.40
CA ASP A 511 1.76 27.60 30.91
C ASP A 511 2.20 26.94 29.60
N PRO A 512 2.49 25.63 29.55
CA PRO A 512 2.91 24.97 28.31
C PRO A 512 1.81 24.93 27.24
N GLY A 513 0.55 25.24 27.57
CA GLY A 513 -0.59 25.14 26.65
C GLY A 513 -0.92 26.40 25.85
N ILE A 514 -0.07 27.43 25.89
CA ILE A 514 -0.27 28.70 25.17
C ILE A 514 0.87 28.99 24.19
N ALA A 515 0.61 29.85 23.21
CA ALA A 515 1.62 30.29 22.23
C ALA A 515 2.83 30.98 22.88
N ASP A 516 2.56 31.83 23.88
CA ASP A 516 3.54 32.77 24.44
C ASP A 516 3.80 32.59 25.95
N PRO A 517 4.33 31.45 26.42
CA PRO A 517 4.64 31.26 27.83
C PRO A 517 5.85 32.09 28.27
N GLU A 518 5.81 32.56 29.52
CA GLU A 518 7.01 33.04 30.21
C GLU A 518 7.90 31.85 30.56
N CYS A 519 9.21 31.96 30.32
CA CYS A 519 10.21 30.92 30.57
C CYS A 519 11.28 31.40 31.56
N THR A 520 11.57 30.58 32.58
CA THR A 520 12.49 30.87 33.70
C THR A 520 13.44 29.72 34.02
N VAL A 521 13.93 29.00 33.00
CA VAL A 521 14.88 27.88 33.21
C VAL A 521 16.25 28.33 33.71
N ASP A 522 16.92 27.47 34.48
CA ASP A 522 18.25 27.69 35.06
C ASP A 522 19.37 26.92 34.35
N GLU A 523 19.01 26.05 33.39
CA GLU A 523 19.92 25.32 32.51
C GLU A 523 19.47 25.42 31.05
N ASN A 524 20.42 25.25 30.12
CA ASN A 524 20.15 25.24 28.69
C ASN A 524 19.08 24.19 28.35
N THR A 525 18.00 24.62 27.70
CA THR A 525 16.83 23.79 27.46
C THR A 525 16.38 23.95 26.01
N THR A 526 16.07 22.83 25.34
CA THR A 526 15.37 22.85 24.05
C THR A 526 13.89 22.60 24.33
N TYR A 527 13.04 23.48 23.84
CA TYR A 527 11.59 23.30 23.89
C TYR A 527 11.08 22.95 22.49
N THR A 528 10.27 21.91 22.41
CA THR A 528 9.47 21.54 21.24
C THR A 528 8.06 22.06 21.44
N VAL A 529 7.55 22.86 20.51
CA VAL A 529 6.12 23.21 20.45
C VAL A 529 5.40 22.25 19.52
N THR A 530 4.29 21.70 19.98
CA THR A 530 3.33 20.96 19.16
C THR A 530 2.14 21.86 18.88
N GLY A 531 1.92 22.21 17.61
CA GLY A 531 0.80 23.05 17.18
C GLY A 531 -0.28 22.23 16.48
N THR A 532 -1.54 22.48 16.83
CA THR A 532 -2.72 21.88 16.18
C THR A 532 -3.52 22.95 15.43
N ASP A 533 -3.90 22.67 14.18
CA ASP A 533 -4.71 23.57 13.35
C ASP A 533 -6.23 23.37 13.56
N ALA A 534 -7.05 24.19 12.90
CA ALA A 534 -8.51 24.12 13.02
C ALA A 534 -9.14 22.83 12.44
N ASN A 535 -8.40 22.07 11.64
CA ASN A 535 -8.81 20.77 11.08
C ASN A 535 -8.31 19.59 11.94
N GLY A 536 -7.61 19.87 13.05
CA GLY A 536 -7.03 18.84 13.93
C GLY A 536 -5.68 18.29 13.46
N CYS A 537 -5.05 18.91 12.45
CA CYS A 537 -3.73 18.50 11.98
C CYS A 537 -2.62 19.05 12.86
N VAL A 538 -1.62 18.22 13.12
CA VAL A 538 -0.57 18.48 14.11
C VAL A 538 0.81 18.55 13.44
N ASN A 539 1.62 19.52 13.84
CA ASN A 539 3.03 19.62 13.47
C ASN A 539 3.85 20.17 14.65
N THR A 540 5.17 20.13 14.54
CA THR A 540 6.08 20.55 15.62
C THR A 540 7.22 21.42 15.13
N ASP A 541 7.73 22.28 15.99
CA ASP A 541 8.99 23.02 15.80
C ASP A 541 9.75 23.17 17.14
N ASP A 542 11.05 23.47 17.08
CA ASP A 542 11.93 23.54 18.24
C ASP A 542 12.57 24.93 18.42
N VAL A 543 12.73 25.35 19.67
CA VAL A 543 13.53 26.54 20.05
C VAL A 543 14.56 26.17 21.12
N PHE A 544 15.80 26.64 20.95
CA PHE A 544 16.87 26.45 21.91
C PHE A 544 17.04 27.68 22.82
N ILE A 545 17.04 27.43 24.13
CA ILE A 545 17.22 28.45 25.16
C ILE A 545 18.58 28.28 25.83
N SER A 546 19.42 29.30 25.70
CA SER A 546 20.74 29.39 26.34
C SER A 546 20.67 30.21 27.63
N VAL A 547 21.09 29.61 28.75
CA VAL A 547 21.11 30.26 30.08
C VAL A 547 22.55 30.63 30.44
N ASN A 548 22.78 31.92 30.63
CA ASN A 548 24.06 32.47 31.09
C ASN A 548 24.05 32.64 32.61
N TYR A 549 25.00 32.00 33.28
CA TYR A 549 25.14 32.15 34.73
C TYR A 549 25.59 33.55 35.11
N LEU A 550 25.15 34.01 36.27
CA LEU A 550 25.64 35.27 36.84
C LEU A 550 27.15 35.17 37.10
N PRO A 551 27.90 36.29 36.93
CA PRO A 551 29.29 36.31 37.31
C PRO A 551 29.51 36.01 38.80
N ASP A 552 30.57 35.25 39.11
CA ASP A 552 31.03 35.00 40.48
C ASP A 552 31.87 36.17 40.99
N VAL A 553 31.28 37.05 41.81
CA VAL A 553 31.90 38.30 42.27
C VAL A 553 32.41 38.14 43.70
N ASP A 554 33.74 38.27 43.88
CA ASP A 554 34.41 38.29 45.18
C ASP A 554 35.19 39.60 45.34
N ALA A 555 34.66 40.50 46.16
CA ALA A 555 35.19 41.84 46.41
C ALA A 555 35.92 41.89 47.76
N ILE A 556 37.21 42.24 47.73
CA ILE A 556 38.05 42.33 48.92
C ILE A 556 38.69 43.71 49.08
N ALA A 557 39.18 44.00 50.29
CA ALA A 557 40.05 45.15 50.56
C ALA A 557 41.47 44.66 50.89
N SER A 558 42.49 45.36 50.38
CA SER A 558 43.90 45.04 50.59
C SER A 558 44.73 46.27 51.00
N PRO A 559 45.49 46.22 52.12
CA PRO A 559 45.65 45.07 53.02
C PRO A 559 44.35 44.74 53.79
N TYR A 560 44.16 43.47 54.19
CA TYR A 560 42.96 42.96 54.89
C TYR A 560 42.69 43.64 56.26
N THR A 561 43.59 44.51 56.71
CA THR A 561 43.31 45.43 57.81
C THR A 561 42.35 46.49 57.29
N ILE A 562 41.08 46.30 57.61
CA ILE A 562 39.92 47.10 57.19
C ILE A 562 40.03 48.58 57.63
N ASP A 563 41.03 48.93 58.44
CA ASP A 563 41.19 50.24 59.04
C ASP A 563 42.13 51.13 58.20
N VAL A 564 41.59 52.18 57.58
CA VAL A 564 42.37 53.22 56.92
C VAL A 564 42.67 54.33 57.93
N TYR A 565 43.95 54.53 58.27
CA TYR A 565 44.39 55.66 59.08
C TYR A 565 44.24 56.98 58.30
N LEU A 566 44.09 58.11 58.99
CA LEU A 566 43.97 59.43 58.36
C LEU A 566 45.19 59.72 57.45
N GLY A 567 45.03 59.53 56.14
CA GLY A 567 46.09 59.70 55.12
C GLY A 567 46.64 58.42 54.48
N GLU A 568 46.19 57.23 54.89
CA GLU A 568 46.53 55.96 54.24
C GLU A 568 45.53 55.57 53.13
N THR A 569 45.88 54.54 52.35
CA THR A 569 45.10 54.06 51.21
C THR A 569 44.84 52.56 51.31
N SER A 570 43.65 52.10 50.93
CA SER A 570 43.34 50.68 50.73
C SER A 570 42.93 50.44 49.27
N ILE A 571 43.24 49.28 48.70
CA ILE A 571 42.79 48.90 47.35
C ILE A 571 41.56 48.01 47.53
N LEU A 572 40.44 48.37 46.91
CA LEU A 572 39.36 47.41 46.70
C LEU A 572 39.71 46.60 45.46
N ASP A 573 39.55 45.29 45.50
CA ASP A 573 39.89 44.42 44.39
C ASP A 573 38.77 43.41 44.15
N VAL A 574 38.38 43.22 42.90
CA VAL A 574 37.44 42.17 42.48
C VAL A 574 38.24 41.02 41.91
N LEU A 575 38.28 39.89 42.64
CA LEU A 575 39.15 38.76 42.31
C LEU A 575 38.64 37.94 41.13
N THR A 576 37.32 37.92 40.92
CA THR A 576 36.62 37.11 39.91
C THR A 576 35.36 37.83 39.40
N GLY A 577 34.84 37.41 38.24
CA GLY A 577 33.44 37.68 37.93
C GLY A 577 33.12 38.82 36.97
N GLY A 578 33.97 39.24 36.04
CA GLY A 578 33.47 40.03 34.91
C GLY A 578 34.46 40.98 34.25
N ILE A 579 33.93 41.85 33.39
CA ILE A 579 34.71 42.76 32.55
C ILE A 579 34.39 44.24 32.78
N ASN A 580 33.22 44.56 33.35
CA ASN A 580 32.81 45.91 33.72
C ASN A 580 32.47 45.97 35.20
N PHE A 581 32.88 47.04 35.89
CA PHE A 581 32.76 47.19 37.34
C PHE A 581 32.19 48.57 37.65
N VAL A 582 31.29 48.66 38.62
CA VAL A 582 30.72 49.93 39.10
C VAL A 582 30.59 49.89 40.62
N TRP A 583 31.36 50.72 41.31
CA TRP A 583 31.37 50.81 42.78
C TRP A 583 30.49 51.96 43.29
N SER A 584 29.78 51.71 44.40
CA SER A 584 28.95 52.71 45.09
C SER A 584 29.06 52.56 46.61
N PRO A 585 29.18 53.65 47.39
CA PRO A 585 29.28 55.05 46.94
C PRO A 585 30.65 55.36 46.31
N PRO A 586 30.78 56.39 45.44
CA PRO A 586 32.07 56.75 44.84
C PRO A 586 33.01 57.53 45.78
N THR A 587 32.55 57.82 47.00
CA THR A 587 33.28 58.64 47.99
C THR A 587 34.65 58.04 48.29
N GLY A 588 35.72 58.84 48.16
CA GLY A 588 37.07 58.39 48.50
C GLY A 588 37.71 57.41 47.51
N LEU A 589 37.01 56.95 46.47
CA LEU A 589 37.53 56.07 45.43
C LEU A 589 38.31 56.84 44.35
N SER A 590 39.40 56.25 43.85
CA SER A 590 40.18 56.81 42.74
C SER A 590 39.44 56.77 41.41
N ASP A 591 38.74 55.67 41.12
CA ASP A 591 37.89 55.49 39.95
C ASP A 591 36.79 54.46 40.25
N PRO A 592 35.53 54.87 40.45
CA PRO A 592 34.46 53.93 40.77
C PRO A 592 34.13 52.92 39.66
N ASN A 593 34.70 53.03 38.45
CA ASN A 593 34.46 52.06 37.38
C ASN A 593 35.64 51.10 37.12
N SER A 594 36.68 51.16 37.96
CA SER A 594 37.83 50.26 37.86
C SER A 594 37.56 48.93 38.56
N GLN A 595 38.20 47.85 38.10
CA GLN A 595 38.24 46.57 38.82
C GLN A 595 38.87 46.74 40.21
N ASN A 596 39.88 47.61 40.31
CA ASN A 596 40.72 47.76 41.48
C ASN A 596 40.89 49.23 41.94
N PRO A 597 39.83 49.91 42.40
CA PRO A 597 39.94 51.30 42.84
C PRO A 597 40.68 51.43 44.17
N VAL A 598 41.36 52.56 44.34
CA VAL A 598 42.03 52.93 45.59
C VAL A 598 41.10 53.80 46.43
N VAL A 599 40.83 53.39 47.68
CA VAL A 599 40.09 54.15 48.70
C VAL A 599 41.06 54.99 49.51
N SER A 600 40.74 56.27 49.72
CA SER A 600 41.49 57.17 50.59
C SER A 600 40.61 58.27 51.20
N GLY A 601 40.98 58.78 52.37
CA GLY A 601 40.39 60.00 52.93
C GLY A 601 38.91 59.92 53.33
N ILE A 602 38.45 58.74 53.76
CA ILE A 602 37.07 58.55 54.23
C ILE A 602 36.89 59.07 55.67
N PRO A 603 35.80 59.79 55.98
CA PRO A 603 35.59 60.40 57.30
C PRO A 603 35.09 59.41 58.37
N ASP A 604 34.42 58.33 57.94
CA ASP A 604 33.81 57.30 58.77
C ASP A 604 33.88 55.94 58.03
N THR A 605 33.49 54.85 58.69
CA THR A 605 33.33 53.52 58.06
C THR A 605 32.31 53.57 56.91
N ILE A 606 32.71 53.07 55.72
CA ILE A 606 31.86 52.98 54.53
C ILE A 606 31.79 51.53 54.06
N VAL A 607 30.59 51.08 53.67
CA VAL A 607 30.39 49.83 52.92
C VAL A 607 30.26 50.19 51.44
N TYR A 608 31.16 49.69 50.62
CA TYR A 608 31.09 49.80 49.16
C TYR A 608 30.43 48.56 48.59
N THR A 609 29.52 48.74 47.64
CA THR A 609 28.96 47.69 46.80
C THR A 609 29.56 47.81 45.42
N VAL A 610 30.09 46.71 44.87
CA VAL A 610 30.45 46.63 43.45
C VAL A 610 29.34 45.94 42.68
N THR A 611 28.99 46.50 41.53
CA THR A 611 28.17 45.86 40.50
C THR A 611 29.09 45.44 39.36
N VAL A 612 29.09 44.15 39.03
CA VAL A 612 29.97 43.58 38.01
C VAL A 612 29.13 43.01 36.87
N THR A 613 29.53 43.30 35.64
CA THR A 613 28.91 42.76 34.42
C THR A 613 29.93 41.93 33.64
N ASP A 614 29.52 40.73 33.23
CA ASP A 614 30.34 39.83 32.42
C ASP A 614 30.24 40.11 30.90
N ILE A 615 30.79 39.20 30.09
CA ILE A 615 30.81 39.31 28.62
C ILE A 615 29.43 39.05 27.98
N ASN A 616 28.55 38.31 28.66
CA ASN A 616 27.20 37.98 28.21
C ASN A 616 26.16 39.01 28.70
N GLY A 617 26.60 40.02 29.46
CA GLY A 617 25.76 41.08 29.98
C GLY A 617 25.08 40.76 31.31
N CYS A 618 25.42 39.63 31.95
CA CYS A 618 24.86 39.24 33.24
C CYS A 618 25.51 40.02 34.38
N VAL A 619 24.70 40.40 35.36
CA VAL A 619 25.07 41.35 36.41
C VAL A 619 24.96 40.71 37.78
N ASN A 620 26.01 40.83 38.60
CA ASN A 620 25.99 40.43 40.01
C ASN A 620 26.69 41.48 40.88
N THR A 621 26.50 41.42 42.19
CA THR A 621 27.06 42.41 43.13
C THR A 621 27.71 41.77 44.34
N ASP A 622 28.74 42.41 44.89
CA ASP A 622 29.30 42.07 46.20
C ASP A 622 29.62 43.33 47.01
N THR A 623 29.88 43.19 48.30
CA THR A 623 30.12 44.31 49.22
C THR A 623 31.42 44.17 50.00
N VAL A 624 32.09 45.29 50.21
CA VAL A 624 33.30 45.39 51.05
C VAL A 624 33.17 46.56 52.01
N GLN A 625 33.41 46.31 53.31
CA GLN A 625 33.43 47.34 54.34
C GLN A 625 34.85 47.86 54.53
N VAL A 626 35.01 49.19 54.64
CA VAL A 626 36.26 49.88 54.97
C VAL A 626 36.02 50.78 56.18
N ASN A 627 36.76 50.58 57.27
CA ASN A 627 36.65 51.34 58.52
C ASN A 627 37.59 52.56 58.53
N ALA A 628 37.17 53.64 59.18
CA ALA A 628 38.03 54.79 59.49
C ALA A 628 38.36 54.82 60.99
N ILE A 629 39.64 54.98 61.37
CA ILE A 629 40.07 55.15 62.77
C ILE A 629 40.65 56.56 62.99
N GLY A 630 40.09 57.32 63.94
CA GLY A 630 40.57 58.67 64.33
C GLY A 630 41.48 58.69 65.57
N GLU A 631 42.40 59.67 65.65
CA GLU A 631 43.30 59.86 66.81
C GLU A 631 42.58 60.50 68.02
N LEU A 632 42.82 59.99 69.24
CA LEU A 632 42.30 60.57 70.49
C LEU A 632 43.02 61.86 70.88
N VAL A 633 42.27 62.95 70.99
CA VAL A 633 42.70 64.26 71.47
C VAL A 633 42.04 64.57 72.83
N VAL A 634 42.84 64.85 73.86
CA VAL A 634 42.35 65.26 75.19
C VAL A 634 42.70 66.73 75.43
N GLY A 635 41.68 67.58 75.40
CA GLY A 635 41.77 69.01 75.72
C GLY A 635 41.62 69.27 77.22
N LEU A 636 42.56 70.01 77.81
CA LEU A 636 42.47 70.46 79.21
C LEU A 636 42.11 71.96 79.23
N PRO A 637 40.89 72.34 79.68
CA PRO A 637 40.52 73.75 79.77
C PRO A 637 41.50 74.55 80.66
N THR A 638 41.76 75.81 80.35
CA THR A 638 42.74 76.62 81.11
C THR A 638 42.11 77.54 82.15
N ALA A 639 40.78 77.64 82.19
CA ALA A 639 40.02 78.33 83.21
C ALA A 639 38.59 77.79 83.26
N PHE A 640 37.92 77.94 84.39
CA PHE A 640 36.47 77.73 84.50
C PHE A 640 35.89 78.66 85.57
N SER A 641 34.58 78.93 85.48
CA SER A 641 33.87 79.96 86.24
C SER A 641 32.62 79.39 86.92
N PRO A 642 32.74 78.70 88.07
CA PRO A 642 31.61 78.13 88.79
C PRO A 642 30.78 79.23 89.47
N ASN A 643 29.87 79.85 88.72
CA ASN A 643 29.01 80.96 89.14
C ASN A 643 27.50 80.62 89.04
N GLY A 644 27.16 79.45 88.50
CA GLY A 644 25.79 78.94 88.37
C GLY A 644 25.01 79.51 87.19
N ASP A 645 25.69 80.07 86.17
CA ASP A 645 25.05 80.64 84.98
C ASP A 645 24.79 79.62 83.85
N GLY A 646 25.22 78.37 84.03
CA GLY A 646 25.11 77.28 83.07
C GLY A 646 26.31 77.17 82.10
N TYR A 647 27.29 78.08 82.17
CA TYR A 647 28.46 78.12 81.31
C TYR A 647 29.76 77.98 82.11
N ASN A 648 30.56 76.95 81.79
CA ASN A 648 31.83 76.66 82.46
C ASN A 648 31.71 76.50 83.99
N ASP A 649 30.54 76.06 84.47
CA ASP A 649 30.28 75.80 85.88
C ASP A 649 31.03 74.58 86.43
N PHE A 650 31.47 73.70 85.52
CA PHE A 650 32.20 72.49 85.85
C PHE A 650 33.51 72.44 85.08
N TYR A 651 34.58 72.02 85.76
CA TYR A 651 35.84 71.70 85.13
C TYR A 651 35.94 70.20 84.82
N ALA A 652 36.13 69.85 83.55
CA ALA A 652 36.47 68.49 83.13
C ALA A 652 37.36 68.53 81.87
N PRO A 653 38.22 67.50 81.64
CA PRO A 653 38.85 67.29 80.35
C PRO A 653 37.81 67.15 79.23
N VAL A 654 38.09 67.70 78.05
CA VAL A 654 37.29 67.54 76.83
C VAL A 654 37.94 66.46 75.96
N LEU A 655 37.18 65.44 75.57
CA LEU A 655 37.67 64.36 74.72
C LEU A 655 37.09 64.50 73.31
N ASP A 656 37.94 64.30 72.31
CA ASP A 656 37.59 64.24 70.89
C ASP A 656 38.37 63.09 70.23
N GLY A 657 37.76 62.33 69.32
CA GLY A 657 38.35 61.12 68.72
C GLY A 657 38.10 59.80 69.48
N SER A 658 38.83 58.74 69.10
CA SER A 658 38.55 57.36 69.54
C SER A 658 39.38 56.91 70.75
N GLY A 659 38.78 56.99 71.94
CA GLY A 659 39.33 56.45 73.19
C GLY A 659 38.60 56.97 74.44
N ASP A 660 38.97 56.47 75.60
CA ASP A 660 38.26 56.71 76.87
C ASP A 660 39.12 57.44 77.90
N LEU A 661 38.52 58.35 78.66
CA LEU A 661 39.14 58.93 79.85
C LEU A 661 39.13 57.87 80.96
N GLU A 662 40.29 57.44 81.43
CA GLU A 662 40.35 56.50 82.55
C GLU A 662 40.19 57.20 83.90
N TYR A 663 40.79 58.39 84.02
CA TYR A 663 40.88 59.12 85.28
C TYR A 663 41.34 60.56 85.04
N PHE A 664 40.83 61.48 85.84
CA PHE A 664 41.45 62.78 86.05
C PHE A 664 41.33 63.24 87.51
N SER A 665 42.30 64.04 87.92
CA SER A 665 42.36 64.63 89.25
C SER A 665 42.81 66.06 89.22
N ILE A 666 42.32 66.81 90.21
CA ILE A 666 42.57 68.24 90.37
C ILE A 666 43.18 68.48 91.75
N TYR A 667 44.27 69.23 91.78
CA TYR A 667 45.00 69.59 93.00
C TYR A 667 45.07 71.10 93.18
N ASN A 668 44.97 71.57 94.42
CA ASN A 668 45.21 72.98 94.75
C ASN A 668 46.72 73.31 94.77
N ARG A 669 47.05 74.60 94.92
CA ARG A 669 48.44 75.11 94.98
C ARG A 669 49.34 74.49 96.06
N TRP A 670 48.77 73.80 97.05
CA TRP A 670 49.50 73.13 98.12
C TRP A 670 49.70 71.63 97.85
N GLY A 671 49.25 71.14 96.68
CA GLY A 671 49.32 69.72 96.32
C GLY A 671 48.23 68.86 96.94
N GLN A 672 47.19 69.47 97.54
CA GLN A 672 46.06 68.74 98.11
C GLN A 672 45.04 68.42 97.01
N LEU A 673 44.63 67.15 96.92
CA LEU A 673 43.57 66.70 96.01
C LEU A 673 42.25 67.38 96.38
N VAL A 674 41.63 68.05 95.42
CA VAL A 674 40.34 68.73 95.61
C VAL A 674 39.20 68.06 94.87
N PHE A 675 39.49 67.37 93.78
CA PHE A 675 38.50 66.61 93.01
C PHE A 675 39.18 65.49 92.23
N GLU A 676 38.49 64.38 92.07
CA GLU A 676 38.88 63.32 91.13
C GLU A 676 37.64 62.67 90.54
N SER A 677 37.78 62.16 89.31
CA SER A 677 36.73 61.43 88.61
C SER A 677 37.35 60.53 87.54
N ASN A 678 36.63 59.48 87.15
CA ASN A 678 36.97 58.61 86.03
C ASN A 678 36.16 58.93 84.76
N THR A 679 35.45 60.05 84.73
CA THR A 679 34.65 60.46 83.56
C THR A 679 34.57 61.97 83.44
N ALA A 680 34.70 62.48 82.21
CA ALA A 680 34.57 63.90 81.89
C ALA A 680 33.15 64.46 82.14
N THR A 681 32.12 63.60 82.23
CA THR A 681 30.74 64.06 82.50
C THR A 681 30.52 64.48 83.95
N LEU A 682 31.37 64.03 84.88
CA LEU A 682 31.38 64.45 86.28
C LEU A 682 32.54 65.43 86.48
N GLY A 683 32.31 66.68 86.06
CA GLY A 683 33.27 67.76 86.26
C GLY A 683 33.26 68.33 87.67
N TRP A 684 34.34 69.01 88.05
CA TRP A 684 34.45 69.69 89.33
C TRP A 684 33.70 71.01 89.34
N ASP A 685 32.78 71.19 90.27
CA ASP A 685 31.92 72.37 90.44
C ASP A 685 32.58 73.54 91.19
N GLY A 686 33.87 73.43 91.52
CA GLY A 686 34.58 74.45 92.29
C GLY A 686 34.27 74.46 93.80
N MET A 687 33.62 73.43 94.33
CA MET A 687 33.42 73.23 95.77
C MET A 687 34.46 72.27 96.36
N PHE A 688 34.93 72.56 97.57
CA PHE A 688 35.84 71.69 98.33
C PHE A 688 35.44 71.66 99.80
N ASN A 689 35.17 70.46 100.34
CA ASN A 689 34.69 70.25 101.72
C ASN A 689 33.46 71.11 102.10
N GLY A 690 32.49 71.22 101.17
CA GLY A 690 31.25 71.96 101.38
C GLY A 690 31.40 73.49 101.40
N LYS A 691 32.58 74.00 101.03
CA LYS A 691 32.86 75.43 100.87
C LYS A 691 33.34 75.71 99.45
N GLU A 692 33.09 76.91 98.99
CA GLU A 692 33.68 77.43 97.78
C GLU A 692 35.21 77.33 97.82
N ALA A 693 35.80 76.71 96.79
CA ALA A 693 37.25 76.62 96.67
C ALA A 693 37.88 78.01 96.44
N GLU A 694 39.13 78.18 96.89
CA GLU A 694 39.86 79.45 96.77
C GLU A 694 40.09 79.83 95.30
N LEU A 695 39.90 81.11 94.95
CA LEU A 695 40.31 81.60 93.63
C LEU A 695 41.83 81.45 93.47
N GLY A 696 42.26 80.91 92.33
CA GLY A 696 43.68 80.66 92.07
C GLY A 696 43.93 79.60 91.00
N SER A 697 45.20 79.23 90.87
CA SER A 697 45.62 78.20 89.92
C SER A 697 45.54 76.80 90.54
N TYR A 698 44.99 75.88 89.76
CA TYR A 698 44.84 74.46 90.06
C TYR A 698 45.59 73.64 89.01
N VAL A 699 46.00 72.44 89.40
CA VAL A 699 46.68 71.49 88.50
C VAL A 699 45.72 70.37 88.18
N VAL A 700 45.58 70.03 86.90
CA VAL A 700 44.88 68.83 86.45
C VAL A 700 45.89 67.78 85.99
N TYR A 701 45.64 66.53 86.34
CA TYR A 701 46.22 65.36 85.70
C TYR A 701 45.09 64.53 85.11
N ALA A 702 45.24 64.06 83.88
CA ALA A 702 44.29 63.19 83.21
C ALA A 702 45.04 62.04 82.55
N ARG A 703 44.47 60.84 82.58
CA ARG A 703 44.96 59.69 81.84
C ARG A 703 43.83 59.16 80.97
N ALA A 704 44.13 58.95 79.71
CA ALA A 704 43.19 58.39 78.75
C ALA A 704 43.82 57.19 78.04
N ARG A 705 42.98 56.29 77.55
CA ARG A 705 43.36 55.10 76.81
C ARG A 705 42.81 55.21 75.39
N THR A 706 43.68 55.10 74.40
CA THR A 706 43.27 55.11 72.99
C THR A 706 42.54 53.81 72.63
N SER A 707 41.83 53.79 71.50
CA SER A 707 41.23 52.56 70.95
C SER A 707 42.24 51.44 70.64
N LEU A 708 43.55 51.73 70.64
CA LEU A 708 44.65 50.78 70.48
C LEU A 708 45.24 50.28 71.82
N ASP A 709 44.54 50.50 72.93
CA ASP A 709 44.96 50.14 74.29
C ASP A 709 46.22 50.87 74.80
N GLU A 710 46.68 51.92 74.09
CA GLU A 710 47.79 52.76 74.52
C GLU A 710 47.32 53.78 75.58
N GLN A 711 48.02 53.83 76.71
CA GLN A 711 47.78 54.83 77.75
C GLN A 711 48.56 56.12 77.49
N ARG A 712 47.86 57.25 77.53
CA ARG A 712 48.43 58.60 77.42
C ARG A 712 48.11 59.42 78.67
N GLU A 713 49.11 60.11 79.19
CA GLU A 713 48.98 60.99 80.35
C GLU A 713 49.07 62.46 79.94
N PHE A 714 48.18 63.27 80.49
CA PHE A 714 48.03 64.69 80.23
C PHE A 714 48.11 65.43 81.56
N SER A 715 48.79 66.56 81.59
CA SER A 715 48.80 67.44 82.76
C SER A 715 48.76 68.89 82.33
N GLY A 716 48.16 69.73 83.17
CA GLY A 716 47.96 71.13 82.85
C GLY A 716 47.64 71.97 84.08
N TYR A 717 47.66 73.28 83.91
CA TYR A 717 47.25 74.24 84.91
C TYR A 717 46.05 75.00 84.41
N PHE A 718 45.09 75.25 85.30
CA PHE A 718 43.94 76.07 84.99
C PHE A 718 43.63 77.03 86.13
N THR A 719 42.93 78.12 85.83
CA THR A 719 42.58 79.14 86.82
C THR A 719 41.10 79.05 87.17
N LEU A 720 40.79 78.93 88.46
CA LEU A 720 39.43 79.08 88.96
C LEU A 720 39.15 80.58 89.14
N VAL A 721 38.16 81.08 88.41
CA VAL A 721 37.63 82.45 88.48
C VAL A 721 36.15 82.41 88.91
N ARG A 722 35.58 83.48 89.44
CA ARG A 722 34.13 83.58 89.71
C ARG A 722 33.61 84.95 89.30
#